data_AF-A0A399UPY2-F1
#
_entry.id   AF-A0A399UPY2-F1
#
_cell.length_a   1.000
_cell.length_b   1.000
_cell.length_c   1.000
_cell.angle_alpha   90.00
_cell.angle_beta   90.00
_cell.angle_gamma   90.00
#
_symmetry.space_group_name_H-M   'P 1'
#
loop_
_entity.id
_entity.type
_entity.pdbx_description
1 polymer ?
#
loop_
_entity_poly.entity_id
_entity_poly.type
_entity_poly.pdbx_seq_one_letter_code
_entity_poly.pdbx_strand_id
1 'polypeptide(L)'
;MKGAGVALMVILVLAAALYLNRRAAARELLVGWLERKGIDADVEVERLEVNGFVGRISIGDPNNPDFKVERVEVDYAVGLPWSKAGLGVTPSRVRLVRPIVRAAWKDGKLSLGSLDPLVEEFTGKPPKPDSRAPLVIVESGQARIDTEYGPVNLLADARIDNGKLMRLSGRMPAASLKSGGIEARGLGGVVEATTTGDRLAIALDLQAERFAAGDQASGEGAVLHLKGDLPYPDMKTRRGDGRIALTGRFSADAASGAGVRARTIGADLSFDGQVSGWLNKYALTGKGQATATAAAVAGEGLQANAFDLRLTDADLSVSGGVDAAETRWRLATPARLSAGSGRAGDTRLEGLNLTSASLRAGGHGDALEVQGPVTLQARSVHAKDFNLRSANGALDVDIVRDAVTRIDVQGALKVDHAAVTSMGAPTADDLPEMAELKRALGDFALNVPRIRLASDNAGLELSLPQPITARPANGGEVRLEAHRKPLFASGEGANGGGALSLTSTRGGGLPEARFEGIEWRLTRGGFAARLKGQAGLDFGPARDIAFSTQGELASSGGRLTYTADDCIPLTVGKLDLGENSVEAISGRVCPGDEPLIAAQGGAWRARARLADVAATAPFLEMRFSEAEGSLAVDGAAKGLSMRAAISKAQASDVADPARFLPLQAKGEAQLADEVWTAGFDLSRLDYEVGRIDLRHDGRLQAGGAAISAPNLIFTEHGLQPDDLSPLVADYVKSPVEGSAGFEGRFDWTAEGATSSGVLTVPDLDFTSPAGKVQGLKGRVEFTSLTPLITAPDQKLTADRVQTVTPLTDFQLTFGLDEKALTIGGGRIQAAGGRISVEPLSLPLTPGEGWGGVIVVEGVQLNELLKSANLQDKAELDAVVSGRLPFTYDPKAGWRIVGGVLNGVRPGRLSIQPEVFDDLGAGGGANSADLPPNTMQDLAYQAMQDLAISDLTAEVNSLDEGRLGVRFRINGRHDPPEREQLRLTFMELIRRDFMNKKLNLPSDTPIDLTLDTTWNANQIVSDLLEYARRGETPVLTTDEQP
;
A
#
# COMPACT_ATOMS: atom_id res chain seq x y z
N MET A 1 -122.62 17.81 -63.90
CA MET A 1 -122.05 17.58 -62.55
C MET A 1 -122.34 16.17 -62.02
N LYS A 2 -122.07 15.10 -62.78
CA LYS A 2 -122.27 13.69 -62.34
C LYS A 2 -121.00 12.82 -62.34
N GLY A 3 -119.88 13.31 -62.89
CA GLY A 3 -118.59 12.60 -62.90
C GLY A 3 -117.74 12.77 -61.64
N ALA A 4 -117.94 13.86 -60.89
CA ALA A 4 -117.15 14.16 -59.68
C ALA A 4 -117.54 13.28 -58.47
N GLY A 5 -118.82 12.88 -58.35
CA GLY A 5 -119.30 12.07 -57.23
C GLY A 5 -118.87 10.59 -57.28
N VAL A 6 -118.78 10.00 -58.48
CA VAL A 6 -118.30 8.61 -58.66
C VAL A 6 -116.79 8.56 -58.51
N ALA A 7 -116.04 9.54 -59.03
CA ALA A 7 -114.61 9.65 -58.79
C ALA A 7 -114.31 9.85 -57.29
N LEU A 8 -115.06 10.69 -56.58
CA LEU A 8 -114.91 10.88 -55.13
C LEU A 8 -115.26 9.62 -54.34
N MET A 9 -116.30 8.87 -54.74
CA MET A 9 -116.69 7.63 -54.07
C MET A 9 -115.69 6.49 -54.33
N VAL A 10 -115.16 6.37 -55.56
CA VAL A 10 -114.08 5.42 -55.88
C VAL A 10 -112.78 5.81 -55.17
N ILE A 11 -112.46 7.11 -55.08
CA ILE A 11 -111.32 7.60 -54.29
C ILE A 11 -111.54 7.37 -52.80
N LEU A 12 -112.76 7.53 -52.27
CA LEU A 12 -113.09 7.24 -50.86
C LEU A 12 -113.06 5.75 -50.56
N VAL A 13 -113.51 4.89 -51.48
CA VAL A 13 -113.45 3.43 -51.35
C VAL A 13 -112.01 2.94 -51.49
N LEU A 14 -111.22 3.50 -52.43
CA LEU A 14 -109.79 3.22 -52.56
C LEU A 14 -109.01 3.74 -51.35
N ALA A 15 -109.31 4.94 -50.85
CA ALA A 15 -108.70 5.49 -49.64
C ALA A 15 -109.11 4.71 -48.38
N ALA A 16 -110.36 4.25 -48.29
CA ALA A 16 -110.83 3.39 -47.21
C ALA A 16 -110.20 1.99 -47.28
N ALA A 17 -110.08 1.39 -48.47
CA ALA A 17 -109.39 0.12 -48.69
C ALA A 17 -107.89 0.23 -48.40
N LEU A 18 -107.25 1.33 -48.83
CA LEU A 18 -105.84 1.63 -48.54
C LEU A 18 -105.64 1.89 -47.05
N TYR A 19 -106.60 2.53 -46.36
CA TYR A 19 -106.56 2.79 -44.92
C TYR A 19 -106.84 1.53 -44.07
N LEU A 20 -107.71 0.62 -44.53
CA LEU A 20 -108.01 -0.66 -43.88
C LEU A 20 -106.87 -1.68 -44.08
N ASN A 21 -106.31 -1.75 -45.29
CA ASN A 21 -105.13 -2.56 -45.60
C ASN A 21 -103.81 -1.80 -45.42
N ARG A 22 -103.82 -0.68 -44.69
CA ARG A 22 -102.65 0.23 -44.57
C ARG A 22 -101.37 -0.45 -44.09
N ARG A 23 -101.50 -1.50 -43.27
CA ARG A 23 -100.36 -2.29 -42.79
C ARG A 23 -99.72 -3.12 -43.91
N ALA A 24 -100.52 -3.79 -44.73
CA ALA A 24 -100.03 -4.56 -45.87
C ALA A 24 -99.47 -3.66 -46.99
N ALA A 25 -100.14 -2.53 -47.26
CA ALA A 25 -99.66 -1.56 -48.25
C ALA A 25 -98.35 -0.87 -47.82
N ALA A 26 -98.22 -0.49 -46.54
CA ALA A 26 -96.98 0.08 -46.02
C ALA A 26 -95.83 -0.93 -45.97
N ARG A 27 -96.12 -2.21 -45.69
CA ARG A 27 -95.15 -3.30 -45.81
C ARG A 27 -94.62 -3.40 -47.25
N GLU A 28 -95.49 -3.56 -48.23
CA GLU A 28 -95.10 -3.69 -49.65
C GLU A 28 -94.37 -2.43 -50.18
N LEU A 29 -94.78 -1.23 -49.73
CA LEU A 29 -94.09 0.01 -50.11
C LEU A 29 -92.69 0.12 -49.51
N LEU A 30 -92.51 -0.30 -48.26
CA LEU A 30 -91.21 -0.25 -47.57
C LEU A 30 -90.28 -1.36 -48.07
N VAL A 31 -90.78 -2.60 -48.18
CA VAL A 31 -90.06 -3.74 -48.77
C VAL A 31 -89.67 -3.41 -50.20
N GLY A 32 -90.63 -2.96 -51.04
CA GLY A 32 -90.32 -2.55 -52.41
C GLY A 32 -89.41 -1.33 -52.51
N TRP A 33 -89.37 -0.43 -51.50
CA TRP A 33 -88.39 0.67 -51.46
C TRP A 33 -86.98 0.17 -51.13
N LEU A 34 -86.85 -0.79 -50.21
CA LEU A 34 -85.59 -1.45 -49.85
C LEU A 34 -85.07 -2.33 -51.01
N GLU A 35 -85.93 -3.12 -51.66
CA GLU A 35 -85.58 -3.95 -52.82
C GLU A 35 -85.06 -3.12 -54.00
N ARG A 36 -85.70 -1.96 -54.28
CA ARG A 36 -85.21 -1.01 -55.31
C ARG A 36 -83.82 -0.45 -55.00
N LYS A 37 -83.39 -0.53 -53.75
CA LYS A 37 -82.06 -0.14 -53.26
C LYS A 37 -81.11 -1.34 -53.14
N GLY A 38 -81.54 -2.51 -53.59
CA GLY A 38 -80.76 -3.75 -53.54
C GLY A 38 -80.73 -4.42 -52.17
N ILE A 39 -81.68 -4.11 -51.29
CA ILE A 39 -81.72 -4.59 -49.91
C ILE A 39 -82.90 -5.56 -49.75
N ASP A 40 -82.61 -6.83 -49.50
CA ASP A 40 -83.62 -7.83 -49.15
C ASP A 40 -84.02 -7.66 -47.67
N ALA A 41 -85.32 -7.50 -47.42
CA ALA A 41 -85.84 -7.16 -46.10
C ALA A 41 -87.23 -7.73 -45.86
N ASP A 42 -87.43 -8.37 -44.70
CA ASP A 42 -88.75 -8.73 -44.20
C ASP A 42 -89.19 -7.72 -43.13
N VAL A 43 -90.40 -7.20 -43.30
CA VAL A 43 -90.99 -6.18 -42.42
C VAL A 43 -92.33 -6.67 -41.90
N GLU A 44 -92.47 -6.68 -40.58
CA GLU A 44 -93.73 -6.93 -39.89
C GLU A 44 -94.26 -5.62 -39.28
N VAL A 45 -95.37 -5.10 -39.79
CA VAL A 45 -95.93 -3.81 -39.36
C VAL A 45 -96.89 -4.00 -38.19
N GLU A 46 -96.48 -3.64 -36.97
CA GLU A 46 -97.33 -3.69 -35.78
C GLU A 46 -98.35 -2.55 -35.75
N ARG A 47 -97.91 -1.33 -36.06
CA ARG A 47 -98.73 -0.12 -36.01
C ARG A 47 -98.28 0.89 -37.07
N LEU A 48 -99.25 1.52 -37.75
CA LEU A 48 -99.01 2.60 -38.71
C LEU A 48 -100.03 3.72 -38.48
N GLU A 49 -99.52 4.92 -38.19
CA GLU A 49 -100.24 6.16 -37.93
C GLU A 49 -99.79 7.27 -38.90
N VAL A 50 -100.50 8.39 -38.96
CA VAL A 50 -100.20 9.50 -39.90
C VAL A 50 -98.82 10.12 -39.66
N ASN A 51 -98.34 10.07 -38.43
CA ASN A 51 -97.11 10.68 -37.95
C ASN A 51 -96.07 9.65 -37.48
N GLY A 52 -96.31 8.33 -37.64
CA GLY A 52 -95.38 7.33 -37.15
C GLY A 52 -95.60 5.88 -37.60
N PHE A 53 -94.54 5.10 -37.48
CA PHE A 53 -94.44 3.68 -37.85
C PHE A 53 -93.85 2.89 -36.68
N VAL A 54 -94.45 1.73 -36.38
CA VAL A 54 -93.91 0.74 -35.44
C VAL A 54 -93.94 -0.63 -36.08
N GLY A 55 -92.81 -1.33 -36.06
CA GLY A 55 -92.71 -2.67 -36.64
C GLY A 55 -91.44 -3.42 -36.26
N ARG A 56 -91.31 -4.63 -36.82
CA ARG A 56 -90.09 -5.44 -36.78
C ARG A 56 -89.48 -5.43 -38.18
N ILE A 57 -88.16 -5.37 -38.25
CA ILE A 57 -87.43 -5.38 -39.51
C ILE A 57 -86.30 -6.39 -39.40
N SER A 58 -86.19 -7.28 -40.39
CA SER A 58 -85.06 -8.17 -40.60
C SER A 58 -84.51 -7.92 -42.01
N ILE A 59 -83.20 -7.70 -42.15
CA ILE A 59 -82.53 -7.34 -43.40
C ILE A 59 -81.40 -8.35 -43.65
N GLY A 60 -81.31 -8.84 -44.89
CA GLY A 60 -80.36 -9.88 -45.30
C GLY A 60 -80.93 -11.31 -45.22
N ASP A 61 -80.06 -12.32 -45.14
CA ASP A 61 -80.44 -13.74 -45.11
C ASP A 61 -81.42 -14.04 -43.96
N PRO A 62 -82.63 -14.59 -44.22
CA PRO A 62 -83.62 -14.92 -43.19
C PRO A 62 -83.11 -15.86 -42.08
N ASN A 63 -82.16 -16.73 -42.39
CA ASN A 63 -81.57 -17.67 -41.42
C ASN A 63 -80.38 -17.06 -40.67
N ASN A 64 -79.81 -15.96 -41.16
CA ASN A 64 -78.63 -15.31 -40.59
C ASN A 64 -78.60 -13.79 -40.92
N PRO A 65 -79.55 -13.00 -40.39
CA PRO A 65 -79.78 -11.63 -40.84
C PRO A 65 -78.60 -10.71 -40.51
N ASP A 66 -78.30 -9.78 -41.41
CA ASP A 66 -77.28 -8.74 -41.23
C ASP A 66 -77.75 -7.65 -40.26
N PHE A 67 -79.06 -7.38 -40.25
CA PHE A 67 -79.68 -6.48 -39.29
C PHE A 67 -81.06 -7.00 -38.89
N LYS A 68 -81.34 -7.06 -37.60
CA LYS A 68 -82.64 -7.46 -37.05
C LYS A 68 -83.00 -6.56 -35.90
N VAL A 69 -84.19 -5.98 -35.90
CA VAL A 69 -84.69 -5.17 -34.78
C VAL A 69 -86.03 -5.72 -34.31
N GLU A 70 -86.12 -6.01 -33.01
CA GLU A 70 -87.35 -6.55 -32.42
C GLU A 70 -88.49 -5.54 -32.41
N ARG A 71 -88.17 -4.25 -32.28
CA ARG A 71 -89.13 -3.16 -32.37
C ARG A 71 -88.42 -1.88 -32.81
N VAL A 72 -88.78 -1.38 -33.98
CA VAL A 72 -88.41 -0.05 -34.46
C VAL A 72 -89.61 0.87 -34.39
N GLU A 73 -89.42 2.07 -33.83
CA GLU A 73 -90.39 3.15 -33.83
C GLU A 73 -89.81 4.31 -34.63
N VAL A 74 -90.49 4.74 -35.69
CA VAL A 74 -90.09 5.89 -36.48
C VAL A 74 -91.21 6.92 -36.45
N ASP A 75 -90.93 8.09 -35.90
CA ASP A 75 -91.80 9.26 -35.99
C ASP A 75 -91.39 10.06 -37.24
N TYR A 76 -92.37 10.53 -38.01
CA TYR A 76 -92.12 11.34 -39.20
C TYR A 76 -92.87 12.67 -39.13
N ALA A 77 -92.24 13.72 -39.64
CA ALA A 77 -92.91 14.98 -39.94
C ALA A 77 -93.46 14.92 -41.37
N VAL A 78 -94.75 15.21 -41.53
CA VAL A 78 -95.43 15.29 -42.83
C VAL A 78 -95.42 16.75 -43.30
N GLY A 79 -94.67 17.03 -44.37
CA GLY A 79 -94.65 18.33 -45.03
C GLY A 79 -95.95 18.58 -45.78
N LEU A 80 -96.65 19.68 -45.45
CA LEU A 80 -97.83 20.12 -46.20
C LEU A 80 -97.41 20.68 -47.56
N PRO A 81 -98.27 20.63 -48.60
CA PRO A 81 -97.93 21.04 -49.98
C PRO A 81 -97.42 22.49 -50.09
N TRP A 82 -97.80 23.35 -49.14
CA TRP A 82 -97.43 24.76 -49.06
C TRP A 82 -96.19 25.04 -48.19
N SER A 83 -95.55 24.01 -47.63
CA SER A 83 -94.30 24.16 -46.86
C SER A 83 -93.10 24.32 -47.79
N LYS A 84 -92.07 25.09 -47.36
CA LYS A 84 -90.82 25.28 -48.12
C LYS A 84 -90.09 23.97 -48.45
N ALA A 85 -90.41 22.88 -47.74
CA ALA A 85 -89.84 21.54 -47.94
C ALA A 85 -90.57 20.69 -48.99
N GLY A 86 -91.72 21.15 -49.52
CA GLY A 86 -92.58 20.38 -50.42
C GLY A 86 -93.40 19.29 -49.71
N LEU A 87 -94.21 18.54 -50.46
CA LEU A 87 -94.91 17.35 -49.96
C LEU A 87 -93.87 16.25 -49.72
N GLY A 88 -93.68 15.84 -48.46
CA GLY A 88 -92.67 14.83 -48.12
C GLY A 88 -92.77 14.32 -46.69
N VAL A 89 -92.23 13.13 -46.44
CA VAL A 89 -92.18 12.49 -45.12
C VAL A 89 -90.72 12.48 -44.67
N THR A 90 -90.39 13.20 -43.61
CA THR A 90 -89.02 13.27 -43.07
C THR A 90 -88.99 12.65 -41.68
N PRO A 91 -88.16 11.63 -41.42
CA PRO A 91 -88.04 11.06 -40.08
C PRO A 91 -87.55 12.11 -39.08
N SER A 92 -88.21 12.21 -37.93
CA SER A 92 -87.87 13.12 -36.84
C SER A 92 -87.25 12.36 -35.65
N ARG A 93 -87.74 11.15 -35.34
CA ARG A 93 -87.19 10.26 -34.31
C ARG A 93 -87.18 8.81 -34.80
N VAL A 94 -86.10 8.09 -34.58
CA VAL A 94 -85.95 6.65 -34.82
C VAL A 94 -85.53 6.00 -33.50
N ARG A 95 -86.35 5.13 -32.93
CA ARG A 95 -86.01 4.33 -31.74
C ARG A 95 -85.90 2.87 -32.12
N LEU A 96 -84.74 2.27 -31.87
CA LEU A 96 -84.43 0.87 -32.14
C LEU A 96 -84.30 0.14 -30.79
N VAL A 97 -85.22 -0.79 -30.52
CA VAL A 97 -85.20 -1.60 -29.29
C VAL A 97 -84.69 -3.00 -29.64
N ARG A 98 -83.61 -3.42 -28.94
CA ARG A 98 -82.88 -4.66 -29.17
C ARG A 98 -82.49 -4.90 -30.63
N PRO A 99 -81.84 -3.94 -31.31
CA PRO A 99 -81.29 -4.19 -32.64
C PRO A 99 -80.08 -5.12 -32.54
N ILE A 100 -80.01 -6.11 -33.43
CA ILE A 100 -78.88 -7.01 -33.66
C ILE A 100 -78.29 -6.62 -35.01
N VAL A 101 -77.00 -6.28 -35.04
CA VAL A 101 -76.27 -5.87 -36.23
C VAL A 101 -75.09 -6.82 -36.44
N ARG A 102 -74.88 -7.28 -37.67
CA ARG A 102 -73.66 -7.95 -38.08
C ARG A 102 -72.87 -7.03 -38.99
N ALA A 103 -71.61 -6.84 -38.65
CA ALA A 103 -70.70 -5.98 -39.39
C ALA A 103 -69.39 -6.71 -39.63
N ALA A 104 -68.64 -6.29 -40.63
CA ALA A 104 -67.27 -6.71 -40.87
C ALA A 104 -66.36 -5.48 -40.91
N TRP A 105 -65.22 -5.56 -40.24
CA TRP A 105 -64.19 -4.51 -40.30
C TRP A 105 -62.88 -5.13 -40.83
N LYS A 106 -62.54 -4.83 -42.08
CA LYS A 106 -61.35 -5.36 -42.77
C LYS A 106 -60.70 -4.28 -43.62
N ASP A 107 -59.38 -4.23 -43.65
CA ASP A 107 -58.60 -3.26 -44.44
C ASP A 107 -59.01 -1.79 -44.21
N GLY A 108 -59.34 -1.44 -42.95
CA GLY A 108 -59.78 -0.10 -42.57
C GLY A 108 -61.18 0.30 -43.08
N LYS A 109 -61.97 -0.63 -43.60
CA LYS A 109 -63.35 -0.40 -44.05
C LYS A 109 -64.35 -1.17 -43.18
N LEU A 110 -65.36 -0.46 -42.71
CA LEU A 110 -66.53 -1.02 -42.05
C LEU A 110 -67.59 -1.34 -43.10
N SER A 111 -68.06 -2.59 -43.13
CA SER A 111 -69.20 -3.06 -43.91
C SER A 111 -70.29 -3.56 -42.96
N LEU A 112 -71.52 -3.17 -43.21
CA LEU A 112 -72.74 -3.61 -42.52
C LEU A 112 -73.52 -4.63 -43.37
N GLY A 113 -72.84 -5.27 -44.33
CA GLY A 113 -73.43 -6.26 -45.23
C GLY A 113 -74.52 -5.64 -46.11
N SER A 114 -75.72 -6.20 -46.04
CA SER A 114 -76.88 -5.76 -46.83
C SER A 114 -77.32 -4.31 -46.57
N LEU A 115 -76.80 -3.64 -45.52
CA LEU A 115 -77.09 -2.24 -45.21
C LEU A 115 -76.15 -1.22 -45.88
N ASP A 116 -75.04 -1.65 -46.48
CA ASP A 116 -74.03 -0.74 -47.05
C ASP A 116 -74.59 0.24 -48.09
N PRO A 117 -75.44 -0.17 -49.06
CA PRO A 117 -76.00 0.76 -50.05
C PRO A 117 -76.80 1.90 -49.42
N LEU A 118 -77.48 1.62 -48.30
CA LEU A 118 -78.23 2.61 -47.55
C LEU A 118 -77.29 3.62 -46.89
N VAL A 119 -76.25 3.12 -46.22
CA VAL A 119 -75.28 3.97 -45.51
C VAL A 119 -74.52 4.86 -46.48
N GLU A 120 -74.06 4.34 -47.62
CA GLU A 120 -73.39 5.13 -48.65
C GLU A 120 -74.27 6.26 -49.21
N GLU A 121 -75.56 6.00 -49.43
CA GLU A 121 -76.49 7.02 -49.94
C GLU A 121 -76.72 8.17 -48.93
N PHE A 122 -76.82 7.86 -47.64
CA PHE A 122 -77.02 8.85 -46.58
C PHE A 122 -75.73 9.60 -46.21
N THR A 123 -74.56 8.99 -46.42
CA THR A 123 -73.26 9.60 -46.12
C THR A 123 -72.66 10.35 -47.31
N GLY A 124 -73.00 9.98 -48.55
CA GLY A 124 -72.46 10.57 -49.78
C GLY A 124 -73.15 11.86 -50.27
N LYS A 125 -74.28 12.26 -49.68
CA LYS A 125 -75.00 13.50 -50.08
C LYS A 125 -74.67 14.66 -49.14
N PRO A 126 -74.32 15.86 -49.66
CA PRO A 126 -74.10 17.03 -48.80
C PRO A 126 -75.41 17.38 -48.04
N PRO A 127 -75.34 17.67 -46.73
CA PRO A 127 -76.53 17.94 -45.93
C PRO A 127 -77.24 19.18 -46.45
N LYS A 128 -78.57 19.11 -46.61
CA LYS A 128 -79.37 20.27 -46.98
C LYS A 128 -79.33 21.27 -45.80
N PRO A 129 -79.03 22.57 -46.02
CA PRO A 129 -78.85 23.56 -44.95
C PRO A 129 -80.05 23.67 -43.98
N ASP A 130 -81.25 23.37 -44.48
CA ASP A 130 -82.51 23.52 -43.74
C ASP A 130 -83.11 22.20 -43.22
N SER A 131 -82.37 21.08 -43.25
CA SER A 131 -82.86 19.78 -42.75
C SER A 131 -82.09 19.27 -41.54
N ARG A 132 -82.77 19.17 -40.39
CA ARG A 132 -82.25 18.51 -39.18
C ARG A 132 -82.26 17.00 -39.35
N ALA A 133 -81.18 16.31 -39.00
CA ALA A 133 -81.16 14.84 -38.99
C ALA A 133 -82.00 14.29 -37.82
N PRO A 134 -82.62 13.10 -37.97
CA PRO A 134 -83.48 12.53 -36.94
C PRO A 134 -82.75 12.25 -35.62
N LEU A 135 -83.49 12.29 -34.53
CA LEU A 135 -83.05 11.75 -33.24
C LEU A 135 -83.06 10.22 -33.31
N VAL A 136 -81.89 9.57 -33.28
CA VAL A 136 -81.76 8.12 -33.24
C VAL A 136 -81.48 7.66 -31.81
N ILE A 137 -82.28 6.73 -31.30
CA ILE A 137 -82.13 6.11 -29.98
C ILE A 137 -81.98 4.60 -30.20
N VAL A 138 -80.91 4.03 -29.69
CA VAL A 138 -80.62 2.59 -29.68
C VAL A 138 -80.68 2.12 -28.24
N GLU A 139 -81.54 1.15 -27.96
CA GLU A 139 -81.72 0.53 -26.64
C GLU A 139 -81.40 -0.95 -26.72
N SER A 140 -80.52 -1.43 -25.86
CA SER A 140 -80.05 -2.83 -25.78
C SER A 140 -79.55 -3.36 -27.13
N GLY A 141 -78.81 -2.54 -27.87
CA GLY A 141 -78.22 -2.92 -29.15
C GLY A 141 -77.15 -3.98 -28.99
N GLN A 142 -77.09 -4.91 -29.92
CA GLN A 142 -76.07 -5.95 -30.01
C GLN A 142 -75.43 -5.87 -31.39
N ALA A 143 -74.10 -5.83 -31.44
CA ALA A 143 -73.37 -5.85 -32.69
C ALA A 143 -72.31 -6.95 -32.65
N ARG A 144 -72.29 -7.82 -33.65
CA ARG A 144 -71.17 -8.72 -33.91
C ARG A 144 -70.35 -8.15 -35.05
N ILE A 145 -69.10 -7.83 -34.78
CA ILE A 145 -68.16 -7.27 -35.74
C ILE A 145 -67.08 -8.31 -36.03
N ASP A 146 -67.06 -8.86 -37.25
CA ASP A 146 -66.00 -9.74 -37.70
C ASP A 146 -64.81 -8.88 -38.15
N THR A 147 -63.75 -8.85 -37.33
CA THR A 147 -62.53 -8.07 -37.61
C THR A 147 -61.43 -8.96 -38.21
N GLU A 148 -60.39 -8.35 -38.77
CA GLU A 148 -59.16 -9.08 -39.17
C GLU A 148 -58.46 -9.79 -37.99
N TYR A 149 -58.73 -9.38 -36.75
CA TYR A 149 -58.20 -9.98 -35.53
C TYR A 149 -59.11 -11.06 -34.94
N GLY A 150 -60.33 -11.24 -35.45
CA GLY A 150 -61.33 -12.15 -34.90
C GLY A 150 -62.66 -11.46 -34.58
N PRO A 151 -63.69 -12.24 -34.17
CA PRO A 151 -65.02 -11.70 -33.90
C PRO A 151 -65.08 -10.93 -32.57
N VAL A 152 -65.71 -9.76 -32.60
CA VAL A 152 -65.99 -8.92 -31.43
C VAL A 152 -67.49 -8.79 -31.26
N ASN A 153 -67.98 -9.00 -30.04
CA ASN A 153 -69.39 -8.72 -29.70
C ASN A 153 -69.45 -7.42 -28.89
N LEU A 154 -70.37 -6.54 -29.23
CA LEU A 154 -70.62 -5.27 -28.55
C LEU A 154 -72.08 -5.20 -28.13
N LEU A 155 -72.31 -4.79 -26.89
CA LEU A 155 -73.62 -4.44 -26.36
C LEU A 155 -73.63 -2.93 -26.17
N ALA A 156 -74.55 -2.19 -26.78
CA ALA A 156 -74.53 -0.73 -26.71
C ALA A 156 -75.91 -0.08 -26.67
N ASP A 157 -76.02 0.93 -25.82
CA ASP A 157 -77.05 1.95 -25.85
C ASP A 157 -76.48 3.23 -26.45
N ALA A 158 -77.19 3.84 -27.41
CA ALA A 158 -76.73 5.06 -28.06
C ALA A 158 -77.86 6.05 -28.27
N ARG A 159 -77.55 7.34 -28.15
CA ARG A 159 -78.44 8.45 -28.50
C ARG A 159 -77.68 9.38 -29.44
N ILE A 160 -78.20 9.56 -30.65
CA ILE A 160 -77.62 10.43 -31.68
C ILE A 160 -78.67 11.50 -32.00
N ASP A 161 -78.35 12.77 -31.84
CA ASP A 161 -79.24 13.89 -32.16
C ASP A 161 -78.55 14.77 -33.21
N ASN A 162 -79.27 15.07 -34.29
CA ASN A 162 -78.76 15.87 -35.40
C ASN A 162 -77.40 15.40 -35.95
N GLY A 163 -77.21 14.08 -36.04
CA GLY A 163 -75.96 13.47 -36.50
C GLY A 163 -74.78 13.56 -35.53
N LYS A 164 -74.96 14.14 -34.33
CA LYS A 164 -73.98 14.12 -33.24
C LYS A 164 -74.34 13.02 -32.23
N LEU A 165 -73.34 12.22 -31.84
CA LEU A 165 -73.47 11.27 -30.74
C LEU A 165 -73.65 12.06 -29.44
N MET A 166 -74.79 11.93 -28.78
CA MET A 166 -75.09 12.61 -27.51
C MET A 166 -74.74 11.74 -26.30
N ARG A 167 -75.00 10.43 -26.40
CA ARG A 167 -74.65 9.46 -25.37
C ARG A 167 -74.33 8.11 -26.00
N LEU A 168 -73.31 7.43 -25.48
CA LEU A 168 -72.97 6.03 -25.76
C LEU A 168 -72.69 5.34 -24.42
N SER A 169 -73.28 4.17 -24.21
CA SER A 169 -72.84 3.23 -23.18
C SER A 169 -72.66 1.89 -23.88
N GLY A 170 -71.40 1.49 -24.07
CA GLY A 170 -71.01 0.28 -24.76
C GLY A 170 -70.28 -0.66 -23.82
N ARG A 171 -70.56 -1.96 -23.91
CA ARG A 171 -69.86 -3.03 -23.22
C ARG A 171 -69.41 -4.07 -24.25
N MET A 172 -68.14 -4.43 -24.17
CA MET A 172 -67.52 -5.51 -24.94
C MET A 172 -67.23 -6.68 -23.98
N PRO A 173 -67.98 -7.79 -24.08
CA PRO A 173 -67.60 -9.04 -23.40
C PRO A 173 -66.21 -9.51 -23.83
N ALA A 174 -65.54 -10.29 -22.97
CA ALA A 174 -64.19 -10.76 -23.22
C ALA A 174 -64.08 -11.49 -24.58
N ALA A 175 -63.13 -11.06 -25.39
CA ALA A 175 -62.82 -11.61 -26.70
C ALA A 175 -61.33 -12.02 -26.78
N SER A 176 -61.03 -12.94 -27.67
CA SER A 176 -59.64 -13.29 -28.03
C SER A 176 -59.39 -12.84 -29.45
N LEU A 177 -58.45 -11.91 -29.61
CA LEU A 177 -58.11 -11.26 -30.86
C LEU A 177 -56.66 -11.57 -31.23
N LYS A 178 -56.42 -11.92 -32.49
CA LYS A 178 -55.08 -12.20 -33.01
C LYS A 178 -55.00 -11.90 -34.51
N SER A 179 -54.05 -11.05 -34.91
CA SER A 179 -53.64 -10.86 -36.31
C SER A 179 -52.18 -10.42 -36.36
N GLY A 180 -51.38 -11.10 -37.19
CA GLY A 180 -49.94 -10.85 -37.27
C GLY A 180 -49.25 -10.94 -35.91
N GLY A 181 -48.47 -9.90 -35.56
CA GLY A 181 -47.81 -9.76 -34.25
C GLY A 181 -48.70 -9.21 -33.14
N ILE A 182 -49.96 -8.85 -33.43
CA ILE A 182 -50.90 -8.30 -32.45
C ILE A 182 -51.77 -9.43 -31.90
N GLU A 183 -51.79 -9.59 -30.58
CA GLU A 183 -52.60 -10.59 -29.86
C GLU A 183 -53.17 -9.97 -28.58
N ALA A 184 -54.43 -10.26 -28.27
CA ALA A 184 -55.06 -9.92 -26.99
C ALA A 184 -56.01 -11.04 -26.57
N ARG A 185 -55.80 -11.60 -25.37
CA ARG A 185 -56.66 -12.65 -24.80
C ARG A 185 -57.46 -12.10 -23.64
N GLY A 186 -58.72 -12.50 -23.57
CA GLY A 186 -59.65 -12.03 -22.54
C GLY A 186 -59.88 -10.52 -22.60
N LEU A 187 -59.69 -9.89 -23.77
CA LEU A 187 -59.87 -8.45 -23.94
C LEU A 187 -61.34 -8.11 -23.81
N GLY A 188 -61.70 -7.36 -22.79
CA GLY A 188 -63.05 -6.88 -22.56
C GLY A 188 -63.04 -5.45 -22.04
N GLY A 189 -64.19 -4.80 -22.06
CA GLY A 189 -64.26 -3.44 -21.53
C GLY A 189 -65.60 -2.75 -21.64
N VAL A 190 -65.62 -1.53 -21.12
CA VAL A 190 -66.77 -0.62 -21.13
C VAL A 190 -66.31 0.72 -21.71
N VAL A 191 -67.15 1.31 -22.54
CA VAL A 191 -66.99 2.67 -23.05
C VAL A 191 -68.24 3.47 -22.72
N GLU A 192 -68.04 4.62 -22.09
CA GLU A 192 -69.07 5.63 -21.91
C GLU A 192 -68.66 6.88 -22.67
N ALA A 193 -69.58 7.46 -23.43
CA ALA A 193 -69.35 8.74 -24.08
C ALA A 193 -70.56 9.64 -23.87
N THR A 194 -70.34 10.90 -23.51
CA THR A 194 -71.39 11.91 -23.36
C THR A 194 -70.94 13.21 -24.00
N THR A 195 -71.78 13.76 -24.88
CA THR A 195 -71.49 15.02 -25.56
C THR A 195 -72.31 16.15 -24.96
N THR A 196 -71.62 17.22 -24.56
CA THR A 196 -72.23 18.47 -24.08
C THR A 196 -71.71 19.63 -24.90
N GLY A 197 -72.57 20.28 -25.69
CA GLY A 197 -72.15 21.31 -26.66
C GLY A 197 -71.24 20.71 -27.73
N ASP A 198 -69.99 21.18 -27.79
CA ASP A 198 -68.96 20.68 -28.71
C ASP A 198 -67.85 19.87 -28.00
N ARG A 199 -68.12 19.44 -26.75
CA ARG A 199 -67.22 18.63 -25.93
C ARG A 199 -67.71 17.20 -25.82
N LEU A 200 -66.80 16.25 -25.95
CA LEU A 200 -67.02 14.82 -25.85
C LEU A 200 -66.27 14.28 -24.63
N ALA A 201 -67.00 13.98 -23.56
CA ALA A 201 -66.48 13.26 -22.41
C ALA A 201 -66.50 11.76 -22.71
N ILE A 202 -65.36 11.09 -22.63
CA ILE A 202 -65.20 9.64 -22.83
C ILE A 202 -64.65 9.03 -21.54
N ALA A 203 -65.20 7.89 -21.12
CA ALA A 203 -64.59 7.00 -20.16
C ALA A 203 -64.45 5.61 -20.81
N LEU A 204 -63.27 5.02 -20.68
CA LEU A 204 -62.90 3.75 -21.29
C LEU A 204 -62.23 2.88 -20.23
N ASP A 205 -62.84 1.75 -19.91
CA ASP A 205 -62.31 0.75 -19.01
C ASP A 205 -62.03 -0.52 -19.81
N LEU A 206 -60.75 -0.87 -19.97
CA LEU A 206 -60.31 -2.06 -20.68
C LEU A 206 -59.57 -3.00 -19.73
N GLN A 207 -59.77 -4.30 -19.93
CA GLN A 207 -59.00 -5.34 -19.26
C GLN A 207 -58.59 -6.42 -20.26
N ALA A 208 -57.39 -6.96 -20.09
CA ALA A 208 -56.88 -8.08 -20.88
C ALA A 208 -56.07 -9.03 -19.99
N GLU A 209 -56.32 -10.33 -20.11
CA GLU A 209 -55.52 -11.35 -19.40
C GLU A 209 -54.10 -11.39 -19.95
N ARG A 210 -53.97 -11.27 -21.28
CA ARG A 210 -52.68 -11.16 -21.98
C ARG A 210 -52.81 -10.23 -23.18
N PHE A 211 -51.74 -9.51 -23.48
CA PHE A 211 -51.63 -8.75 -24.72
C PHE A 211 -50.22 -8.85 -25.30
N ALA A 212 -50.12 -8.71 -26.61
CA ALA A 212 -48.89 -8.54 -27.38
C ALA A 212 -49.17 -7.58 -28.54
N ALA A 213 -48.29 -6.62 -28.75
CA ALA A 213 -48.35 -5.61 -29.78
C ALA A 213 -47.04 -5.66 -30.59
N GLY A 214 -46.90 -6.70 -31.40
CA GLY A 214 -45.67 -7.01 -32.14
C GLY A 214 -44.47 -7.19 -31.20
N ASP A 215 -43.30 -6.74 -31.65
CA ASP A 215 -42.07 -6.77 -30.86
C ASP A 215 -41.97 -5.59 -29.87
N GLN A 216 -42.94 -4.67 -29.88
CA GLN A 216 -42.88 -3.43 -29.13
C GLN A 216 -43.27 -3.61 -27.66
N ALA A 217 -44.33 -4.38 -27.40
CA ALA A 217 -44.83 -4.60 -26.05
C ALA A 217 -45.63 -5.91 -25.90
N SER A 218 -45.56 -6.53 -24.73
CA SER A 218 -46.42 -7.63 -24.32
C SER A 218 -46.64 -7.59 -22.81
N GLY A 219 -47.71 -8.20 -22.31
CA GLY A 219 -47.95 -8.25 -20.87
C GLY A 219 -49.11 -9.14 -20.46
N GLU A 220 -49.29 -9.23 -19.15
CA GLU A 220 -50.28 -10.07 -18.47
C GLU A 220 -51.05 -9.25 -17.43
N GLY A 221 -52.33 -9.58 -17.23
CA GLY A 221 -53.19 -8.97 -16.21
C GLY A 221 -53.36 -7.46 -16.38
N ALA A 222 -53.48 -6.97 -17.62
CA ALA A 222 -53.51 -5.54 -17.92
C ALA A 222 -54.91 -4.95 -17.69
N VAL A 223 -54.97 -3.81 -17.00
CA VAL A 223 -56.17 -3.00 -16.80
C VAL A 223 -55.84 -1.56 -17.14
N LEU A 224 -56.71 -0.93 -17.93
CA LEU A 224 -56.60 0.46 -18.36
C LEU A 224 -57.91 1.17 -18.07
N HIS A 225 -57.84 2.23 -17.27
CA HIS A 225 -58.92 3.20 -17.06
C HIS A 225 -58.50 4.50 -17.72
N LEU A 226 -59.24 4.99 -18.71
CA LEU A 226 -58.97 6.23 -19.42
C LEU A 226 -60.20 7.12 -19.41
N LYS A 227 -60.06 8.35 -18.95
CA LYS A 227 -61.08 9.39 -19.06
C LYS A 227 -60.54 10.54 -19.89
N GLY A 228 -61.33 11.03 -20.82
CA GLY A 228 -60.97 12.14 -21.69
C GLY A 228 -62.09 13.14 -21.86
N ASP A 229 -61.77 14.42 -21.91
CA ASP A 229 -62.63 15.49 -22.39
C ASP A 229 -62.02 16.07 -23.66
N LEU A 230 -62.64 15.76 -24.79
CA LEU A 230 -62.12 15.95 -26.14
C LEU A 230 -62.99 16.93 -26.93
N PRO A 231 -62.45 17.62 -27.96
CA PRO A 231 -63.30 18.28 -28.93
C PRO A 231 -64.11 17.24 -29.70
N TYR A 232 -65.40 17.51 -29.94
CA TYR A 232 -66.22 16.63 -30.78
C TYR A 232 -65.67 16.65 -32.22
N PRO A 233 -65.36 15.50 -32.84
CA PRO A 233 -64.70 15.45 -34.14
C PRO A 233 -65.59 16.00 -35.26
N ASP A 234 -65.05 16.91 -36.08
CA ASP A 234 -65.71 17.37 -37.30
C ASP A 234 -65.41 16.40 -38.44
N MET A 235 -66.34 15.45 -38.65
CA MET A 235 -66.28 14.46 -39.71
C MET A 235 -66.30 15.07 -41.12
N LYS A 236 -66.79 16.31 -41.29
CA LYS A 236 -66.87 16.96 -42.62
C LYS A 236 -65.53 17.52 -43.06
N THR A 237 -64.89 18.29 -42.17
CA THR A 237 -63.59 18.90 -42.46
C THR A 237 -62.42 17.99 -42.11
N ARG A 238 -62.70 16.83 -41.49
CA ARG A 238 -61.69 15.91 -40.93
C ARG A 238 -60.75 16.69 -40.01
N ARG A 239 -61.32 17.38 -39.02
CA ARG A 239 -60.56 18.11 -37.99
C ARG A 239 -61.02 17.71 -36.61
N GLY A 240 -60.06 17.57 -35.70
CA GLY A 240 -60.27 17.33 -34.28
C GLY A 240 -59.70 18.46 -33.43
N ASP A 241 -59.69 19.70 -33.93
CA ASP A 241 -59.00 20.82 -33.30
C ASP A 241 -59.68 21.23 -31.97
N GLY A 242 -58.90 21.43 -30.91
CA GLY A 242 -59.42 21.99 -29.66
C GLY A 242 -58.65 21.57 -28.40
N ARG A 243 -59.16 21.96 -27.23
CA ARG A 243 -58.61 21.58 -25.92
C ARG A 243 -58.83 20.09 -25.66
N ILE A 244 -57.86 19.42 -25.06
CA ILE A 244 -57.94 18.01 -24.67
C ILE A 244 -57.49 17.89 -23.22
N ALA A 245 -58.27 17.19 -22.40
CA ALA A 245 -57.88 16.80 -21.06
C ALA A 245 -58.01 15.27 -20.94
N LEU A 246 -56.95 14.59 -20.54
CA LEU A 246 -56.89 13.13 -20.39
C LEU A 246 -56.44 12.79 -18.98
N THR A 247 -57.05 11.78 -18.38
CA THR A 247 -56.56 11.11 -17.18
C THR A 247 -56.58 9.61 -17.41
N GLY A 248 -55.48 8.92 -17.13
CA GLY A 248 -55.31 7.50 -17.36
C GLY A 248 -54.75 6.81 -16.12
N ARG A 249 -55.23 5.61 -15.84
CA ARG A 249 -54.60 4.68 -14.92
C ARG A 249 -54.38 3.36 -15.64
N PHE A 250 -53.17 2.85 -15.56
CA PHE A 250 -52.79 1.56 -16.12
C PHE A 250 -52.21 0.68 -15.01
N SER A 251 -52.60 -0.59 -14.95
CA SER A 251 -51.94 -1.58 -14.10
C SER A 251 -51.74 -2.88 -14.84
N ALA A 252 -50.65 -3.58 -14.55
CA ALA A 252 -50.37 -4.89 -15.12
C ALA A 252 -49.57 -5.77 -14.16
N ASP A 253 -49.83 -7.08 -14.16
CA ASP A 253 -49.06 -8.03 -13.34
C ASP A 253 -47.63 -8.17 -13.86
N ALA A 254 -47.47 -8.18 -15.18
CA ALA A 254 -46.19 -8.13 -15.85
C ALA A 254 -46.33 -7.43 -17.20
N ALA A 255 -45.30 -6.70 -17.61
CA ALA A 255 -45.17 -6.23 -18.99
C ALA A 255 -43.71 -6.28 -19.43
N SER A 256 -43.50 -6.41 -20.73
CA SER A 256 -42.20 -6.33 -21.37
C SER A 256 -42.28 -5.56 -22.66
N GLY A 257 -41.30 -4.72 -22.93
CA GLY A 257 -41.20 -3.91 -24.13
C GLY A 257 -39.88 -3.16 -24.16
N ALA A 258 -39.39 -2.85 -25.36
CA ALA A 258 -38.13 -2.12 -25.57
C ALA A 258 -36.91 -2.69 -24.78
N GLY A 259 -36.82 -4.02 -24.63
CA GLY A 259 -35.74 -4.69 -23.89
C GLY A 259 -35.88 -4.70 -22.36
N VAL A 260 -36.95 -4.09 -21.83
CA VAL A 260 -37.25 -4.02 -20.39
C VAL A 260 -38.39 -4.96 -20.04
N ARG A 261 -38.31 -5.61 -18.87
CA ARG A 261 -39.38 -6.39 -18.25
C ARG A 261 -39.71 -5.81 -16.89
N ALA A 262 -40.98 -5.66 -16.57
CA ALA A 262 -41.44 -5.14 -15.29
C ALA A 262 -42.57 -6.00 -14.70
N ARG A 263 -42.71 -5.98 -13.37
CA ARG A 263 -43.74 -6.71 -12.61
C ARG A 263 -44.47 -5.80 -11.64
N THR A 264 -45.76 -6.07 -11.44
CA THR A 264 -46.67 -5.30 -10.58
C THR A 264 -46.58 -3.83 -10.90
N ILE A 265 -46.99 -3.49 -12.12
CA ILE A 265 -46.89 -2.17 -12.71
C ILE A 265 -48.14 -1.39 -12.33
N GLY A 266 -47.95 -0.16 -11.87
CA GLY A 266 -49.01 0.83 -11.74
C GLY A 266 -48.56 2.14 -12.39
N ALA A 267 -49.40 2.75 -13.20
CA ALA A 267 -49.11 4.05 -13.79
C ALA A 267 -50.35 4.94 -13.76
N ASP A 268 -50.18 6.19 -13.37
CA ASP A 268 -51.18 7.24 -13.48
C ASP A 268 -50.63 8.33 -14.39
N LEU A 269 -51.48 8.83 -15.29
CA LEU A 269 -51.16 9.87 -16.26
C LEU A 269 -52.27 10.91 -16.24
N SER A 270 -51.90 12.19 -16.30
CA SER A 270 -52.84 13.23 -16.69
C SER A 270 -52.21 14.20 -17.66
N PHE A 271 -52.99 14.69 -18.60
CA PHE A 271 -52.55 15.61 -19.64
C PHE A 271 -53.64 16.65 -19.90
N ASP A 272 -53.27 17.92 -20.03
CA ASP A 272 -54.12 19.03 -20.43
C ASP A 272 -53.42 19.83 -21.53
N GLY A 273 -54.05 19.98 -22.68
CA GLY A 273 -53.41 20.60 -23.83
C GLY A 273 -54.35 20.93 -24.97
N GLN A 274 -53.76 21.09 -26.15
CA GLN A 274 -54.44 21.31 -27.42
C GLN A 274 -54.05 20.24 -28.42
N VAL A 275 -55.02 19.83 -29.22
CA VAL A 275 -54.84 18.96 -30.37
C VAL A 275 -55.25 19.72 -31.63
N SER A 276 -54.55 19.48 -32.73
CA SER A 276 -54.87 19.99 -34.06
C SER A 276 -54.64 18.93 -35.13
N GLY A 277 -55.38 19.02 -36.24
CA GLY A 277 -55.29 18.09 -37.37
C GLY A 277 -56.29 16.93 -37.30
N TRP A 278 -55.92 15.81 -37.91
CA TRP A 278 -56.73 14.60 -38.01
C TRP A 278 -55.93 13.35 -37.62
N LEU A 279 -56.59 12.20 -37.50
CA LEU A 279 -56.00 10.93 -37.06
C LEU A 279 -54.73 10.54 -37.83
N ASN A 280 -54.62 10.88 -39.12
CA ASN A 280 -53.47 10.57 -39.96
C ASN A 280 -52.38 11.66 -39.97
N LYS A 281 -52.65 12.85 -39.43
CA LYS A 281 -51.69 13.94 -39.29
C LYS A 281 -52.16 14.88 -38.18
N TYR A 282 -51.66 14.68 -36.97
CA TYR A 282 -52.05 15.45 -35.79
C TYR A 282 -50.84 16.13 -35.14
N ALA A 283 -51.11 17.17 -34.38
CA ALA A 283 -50.17 17.77 -33.44
C ALA A 283 -50.87 17.98 -32.08
N LEU A 284 -50.24 17.49 -31.03
CA LEU A 284 -50.65 17.55 -29.64
C LEU A 284 -49.62 18.35 -28.86
N THR A 285 -50.04 19.37 -28.13
CA THR A 285 -49.15 20.18 -27.28
C THR A 285 -49.84 20.51 -25.97
N GLY A 286 -49.16 20.34 -24.83
CA GLY A 286 -49.76 20.64 -23.54
C GLY A 286 -48.87 20.27 -22.37
N LYS A 287 -49.46 20.30 -21.17
CA LYS A 287 -48.82 19.93 -19.92
C LYS A 287 -49.34 18.60 -19.42
N GLY A 288 -48.49 17.80 -18.81
CA GLY A 288 -48.88 16.55 -18.21
C GLY A 288 -48.12 16.25 -16.92
N GLN A 289 -48.53 15.15 -16.30
CA GLN A 289 -47.81 14.51 -15.20
C GLN A 289 -48.00 13.01 -15.35
N ALA A 290 -46.99 12.26 -14.95
CA ALA A 290 -47.02 10.81 -14.99
C ALA A 290 -46.34 10.26 -13.75
N THR A 291 -46.96 9.28 -13.11
CA THR A 291 -46.32 8.47 -12.07
C THR A 291 -46.34 7.03 -12.52
N ALA A 292 -45.22 6.33 -12.42
CA ALA A 292 -45.11 4.91 -12.75
C ALA A 292 -44.36 4.18 -11.64
N THR A 293 -44.95 3.11 -11.12
CA THR A 293 -44.38 2.24 -10.10
C THR A 293 -44.28 0.81 -10.63
N ALA A 294 -43.26 0.09 -10.17
CA ALA A 294 -43.11 -1.34 -10.42
C ALA A 294 -42.43 -2.03 -9.24
N ALA A 295 -42.90 -3.21 -8.86
CA ALA A 295 -42.26 -4.00 -7.81
C ALA A 295 -40.85 -4.45 -8.23
N ALA A 296 -40.68 -4.80 -9.51
CA ALA A 296 -39.40 -5.15 -10.10
C ALA A 296 -39.32 -4.72 -11.57
N VAL A 297 -38.14 -4.29 -12.01
CA VAL A 297 -37.79 -3.92 -13.39
C VAL A 297 -36.46 -4.59 -13.74
N ALA A 298 -36.33 -5.16 -14.93
CA ALA A 298 -35.11 -5.80 -15.41
C ALA A 298 -34.89 -5.55 -16.91
N GLY A 299 -33.66 -5.21 -17.30
CA GLY A 299 -33.28 -4.97 -18.70
C GLY A 299 -31.75 -4.86 -18.83
N GLU A 300 -31.17 -5.35 -19.93
CA GLU A 300 -29.74 -5.22 -20.26
C GLU A 300 -28.76 -5.57 -19.09
N GLY A 301 -29.07 -6.61 -18.30
CA GLY A 301 -28.23 -7.03 -17.16
C GLY A 301 -28.41 -6.20 -15.88
N LEU A 302 -29.28 -5.19 -15.91
CA LEU A 302 -29.73 -4.40 -14.77
C LEU A 302 -31.03 -4.97 -14.20
N GLN A 303 -31.14 -4.93 -12.87
CA GLN A 303 -32.35 -5.26 -12.13
C GLN A 303 -32.58 -4.18 -11.08
N ALA A 304 -33.83 -3.76 -10.89
CA ALA A 304 -34.24 -2.80 -9.88
C ALA A 304 -35.53 -3.26 -9.22
N ASN A 305 -35.65 -3.08 -7.91
CA ASN A 305 -36.87 -3.36 -7.14
C ASN A 305 -37.41 -2.10 -6.49
N ALA A 306 -38.72 -2.06 -6.26
CA ALA A 306 -39.44 -0.90 -5.75
C ALA A 306 -39.10 0.36 -6.58
N PHE A 307 -39.35 0.27 -7.88
CA PHE A 307 -39.15 1.35 -8.84
C PHE A 307 -40.31 2.34 -8.76
N ASP A 308 -40.00 3.63 -8.71
CA ASP A 308 -40.97 4.74 -8.75
C ASP A 308 -40.40 5.86 -9.62
N LEU A 309 -41.13 6.25 -10.65
CA LEU A 309 -40.85 7.36 -11.55
C LEU A 309 -41.98 8.37 -11.41
N ARG A 310 -41.63 9.65 -11.22
CA ARG A 310 -42.56 10.78 -11.23
C ARG A 310 -42.07 11.84 -12.19
N LEU A 311 -42.92 12.21 -13.14
CA LEU A 311 -42.77 13.31 -14.05
C LEU A 311 -43.83 14.34 -13.67
N THR A 312 -43.40 15.53 -13.28
CA THR A 312 -44.29 16.63 -12.87
C THR A 312 -44.14 17.78 -13.84
N ASP A 313 -45.22 18.52 -14.11
CA ASP A 313 -45.21 19.68 -15.01
C ASP A 313 -44.52 19.42 -16.35
N ALA A 314 -44.80 18.27 -16.96
CA ALA A 314 -44.23 17.83 -18.22
C ALA A 314 -44.80 18.62 -19.40
N ASP A 315 -43.99 19.47 -20.03
CA ASP A 315 -44.30 20.07 -21.32
C ASP A 315 -44.11 19.03 -22.42
N LEU A 316 -45.22 18.54 -22.98
CA LEU A 316 -45.26 17.49 -23.99
C LEU A 316 -45.70 18.06 -25.34
N SER A 317 -44.96 17.72 -26.39
CA SER A 317 -45.37 17.92 -27.78
C SER A 317 -45.25 16.62 -28.56
N VAL A 318 -46.29 16.23 -29.29
CA VAL A 318 -46.32 15.05 -30.14
C VAL A 318 -46.87 15.47 -31.50
N SER A 319 -46.23 15.06 -32.58
CA SER A 319 -46.69 15.33 -33.94
C SER A 319 -46.41 14.14 -34.85
N GLY A 320 -47.36 13.75 -35.69
CA GLY A 320 -47.19 12.60 -36.58
C GLY A 320 -48.50 12.09 -37.16
N GLY A 321 -48.47 10.89 -37.73
CA GLY A 321 -49.62 10.19 -38.28
C GLY A 321 -49.92 8.89 -37.53
N VAL A 322 -50.67 8.00 -38.19
CA VAL A 322 -51.03 6.67 -37.63
C VAL A 322 -49.83 5.71 -37.62
N ASP A 323 -48.79 6.02 -38.39
CA ASP A 323 -47.54 5.26 -38.42
C ASP A 323 -46.61 5.71 -37.29
N ALA A 324 -46.19 4.75 -36.45
CA ALA A 324 -45.26 4.99 -35.36
C ALA A 324 -43.91 5.57 -35.85
N ALA A 325 -43.46 5.23 -37.07
CA ALA A 325 -42.23 5.75 -37.66
C ALA A 325 -42.32 7.26 -38.01
N GLU A 326 -43.52 7.79 -38.25
CA GLU A 326 -43.74 9.20 -38.56
C GLU A 326 -43.94 10.07 -37.32
N THR A 327 -44.12 9.43 -36.15
CA THR A 327 -44.42 10.09 -34.89
C THR A 327 -43.16 10.65 -34.26
N ARG A 328 -43.17 11.96 -33.99
CA ARG A 328 -42.12 12.70 -33.28
C ARG A 328 -42.69 13.19 -31.97
N TRP A 329 -41.92 13.07 -30.90
CA TRP A 329 -42.30 13.58 -29.59
C TRP A 329 -41.14 14.32 -28.93
N ARG A 330 -41.49 15.30 -28.11
CA ARG A 330 -40.57 16.01 -27.22
C ARG A 330 -41.24 16.22 -25.87
N LEU A 331 -40.46 16.08 -24.82
CA LEU A 331 -40.85 16.15 -23.42
C LEU A 331 -39.82 16.99 -22.68
N ALA A 332 -40.25 17.99 -21.93
CA ALA A 332 -39.42 18.69 -20.96
C ALA A 332 -40.10 18.64 -19.59
N THR A 333 -39.43 18.12 -18.56
CA THR A 333 -40.07 17.85 -17.27
C THR A 333 -39.07 17.81 -16.11
N PRO A 334 -39.44 18.35 -14.94
CA PRO A 334 -38.89 17.88 -13.68
C PRO A 334 -39.20 16.40 -13.47
N ALA A 335 -38.17 15.60 -13.22
CA ALA A 335 -38.28 14.15 -13.07
C ALA A 335 -37.67 13.70 -11.74
N ARG A 336 -38.33 12.76 -11.07
CA ARG A 336 -37.80 12.00 -9.95
C ARG A 336 -37.91 10.52 -10.23
N LEU A 337 -36.81 9.80 -10.14
CA LEU A 337 -36.75 8.36 -10.22
C LEU A 337 -36.17 7.83 -8.92
N SER A 338 -36.77 6.80 -8.35
CA SER A 338 -36.24 6.11 -7.19
C SER A 338 -36.33 4.59 -7.34
N ALA A 339 -35.35 3.89 -6.77
CA ALA A 339 -35.31 2.45 -6.70
C ALA A 339 -34.87 2.02 -5.29
N GLY A 340 -35.64 1.14 -4.66
CA GLY A 340 -35.34 0.65 -3.32
C GLY A 340 -34.07 -0.20 -3.27
N SER A 341 -33.87 -1.05 -4.28
CA SER A 341 -32.63 -1.79 -4.50
C SER A 341 -32.38 -2.03 -5.98
N GLY A 342 -31.14 -2.30 -6.36
CA GLY A 342 -30.78 -2.66 -7.72
C GLY A 342 -29.54 -3.55 -7.78
N ARG A 343 -29.34 -4.19 -8.93
CA ARG A 343 -28.19 -5.04 -9.23
C ARG A 343 -27.74 -4.85 -10.67
N ALA A 344 -26.44 -4.74 -10.87
CA ALA A 344 -25.77 -4.66 -12.16
C ALA A 344 -24.52 -5.56 -12.12
N GLY A 345 -24.57 -6.74 -12.74
CA GLY A 345 -23.53 -7.75 -12.59
C GLY A 345 -23.37 -8.17 -11.12
N ASP A 346 -22.19 -7.96 -10.53
CA ASP A 346 -21.91 -8.19 -9.11
C ASP A 346 -22.12 -6.98 -8.21
N THR A 347 -22.36 -5.80 -8.80
CA THR A 347 -22.64 -4.58 -8.07
C THR A 347 -24.09 -4.57 -7.59
N ARG A 348 -24.29 -4.33 -6.29
CA ARG A 348 -25.60 -4.10 -5.68
C ARG A 348 -25.71 -2.64 -5.27
N LEU A 349 -26.92 -2.10 -5.39
CA LEU A 349 -27.24 -0.73 -5.04
C LEU A 349 -28.46 -0.72 -4.12
N GLU A 350 -28.48 0.16 -3.13
CA GLU A 350 -29.63 0.38 -2.25
C GLU A 350 -30.01 1.85 -2.19
N GLY A 351 -31.32 2.12 -2.23
CA GLY A 351 -31.89 3.45 -2.04
C GLY A 351 -31.38 4.50 -3.03
N LEU A 352 -31.51 4.24 -4.33
CA LEU A 352 -31.20 5.23 -5.38
C LEU A 352 -32.35 6.23 -5.51
N ASN A 353 -32.00 7.51 -5.54
CA ASN A 353 -32.85 8.61 -5.94
C ASN A 353 -32.10 9.43 -6.99
N LEU A 354 -32.72 9.60 -8.16
CA LEU A 354 -32.29 10.50 -9.22
C LEU A 354 -33.32 11.61 -9.32
N THR A 355 -32.90 12.87 -9.25
CA THR A 355 -33.80 14.00 -9.48
C THR A 355 -33.23 14.97 -10.51
N SER A 356 -34.06 15.36 -11.47
CA SER A 356 -33.74 16.34 -12.50
C SER A 356 -34.74 17.47 -12.44
N ALA A 357 -34.26 18.72 -12.46
CA ALA A 357 -35.12 19.90 -12.50
C ALA A 357 -35.62 20.20 -13.93
N SER A 358 -34.97 19.67 -14.96
CA SER A 358 -35.18 20.07 -16.35
C SER A 358 -34.75 18.99 -17.34
N LEU A 359 -35.23 17.76 -17.13
CA LEU A 359 -34.96 16.65 -18.04
C LEU A 359 -35.66 16.92 -19.37
N ARG A 360 -34.92 16.79 -20.48
CA ARG A 360 -35.46 16.84 -21.83
C ARG A 360 -35.33 15.47 -22.45
N ALA A 361 -36.41 14.98 -23.03
CA ALA A 361 -36.42 13.75 -23.78
C ALA A 361 -37.14 13.96 -25.11
N GLY A 362 -36.71 13.29 -26.16
CA GLY A 362 -37.37 13.34 -27.46
C GLY A 362 -37.06 12.11 -28.28
N GLY A 363 -37.85 11.87 -29.32
CA GLY A 363 -37.64 10.71 -30.16
C GLY A 363 -38.52 10.67 -31.39
N HIS A 364 -38.18 9.74 -32.28
CA HIS A 364 -38.98 9.36 -33.45
C HIS A 364 -38.70 7.92 -33.85
N GLY A 365 -39.73 7.12 -34.16
CA GLY A 365 -39.54 5.69 -34.37
C GLY A 365 -38.78 5.04 -33.21
N ASP A 366 -37.65 4.38 -33.50
CA ASP A 366 -36.76 3.78 -32.50
C ASP A 366 -35.68 4.72 -31.94
N ALA A 367 -35.56 5.94 -32.50
CA ALA A 367 -34.58 6.92 -32.06
C ALA A 367 -35.04 7.64 -30.79
N LEU A 368 -34.12 7.82 -29.83
CA LEU A 368 -34.36 8.43 -28.52
C LEU A 368 -33.18 9.33 -28.14
N GLU A 369 -33.49 10.50 -27.60
CA GLU A 369 -32.52 11.41 -26.99
C GLU A 369 -33.02 11.78 -25.58
N VAL A 370 -32.15 11.73 -24.58
CA VAL A 370 -32.41 12.16 -23.20
C VAL A 370 -31.24 12.99 -22.71
N GLN A 371 -31.52 14.23 -22.31
CA GLN A 371 -30.51 15.16 -21.85
C GLN A 371 -30.96 15.98 -20.64
N GLY A 372 -30.04 16.28 -19.73
CA GLY A 372 -30.28 17.26 -18.66
C GLY A 372 -29.50 17.00 -17.37
N PRO A 373 -29.60 17.94 -16.42
CA PRO A 373 -28.94 17.82 -15.12
C PRO A 373 -29.68 16.80 -14.24
N VAL A 374 -28.93 15.94 -13.56
CA VAL A 374 -29.40 14.89 -12.67
C VAL A 374 -28.60 14.96 -11.37
N THR A 375 -29.30 15.16 -10.27
CA THR A 375 -28.75 14.92 -8.94
C THR A 375 -28.95 13.45 -8.58
N LEU A 376 -27.89 12.82 -8.09
CA LEU A 376 -27.87 11.42 -7.69
C LEU A 376 -27.71 11.34 -6.18
N GLN A 377 -28.52 10.52 -5.53
CA GLN A 377 -28.35 10.12 -4.14
C GLN A 377 -28.49 8.60 -4.05
N ALA A 378 -27.49 7.91 -3.50
CA ALA A 378 -27.57 6.47 -3.24
C ALA A 378 -27.17 6.19 -1.79
N ARG A 379 -27.96 5.35 -1.10
CA ARG A 379 -27.68 4.96 0.28
C ARG A 379 -26.43 4.11 0.36
N SER A 380 -26.36 3.07 -0.47
CA SER A 380 -25.15 2.26 -0.59
C SER A 380 -24.97 1.69 -1.99
N VAL A 381 -23.70 1.47 -2.37
CA VAL A 381 -23.29 0.74 -3.56
C VAL A 381 -22.21 -0.25 -3.13
N HIS A 382 -22.52 -1.54 -3.26
CA HIS A 382 -21.64 -2.64 -2.90
C HIS A 382 -21.13 -3.34 -4.15
N ALA A 383 -19.84 -3.29 -4.40
CA ALA A 383 -19.12 -4.08 -5.39
C ALA A 383 -18.22 -5.11 -4.70
N LYS A 384 -17.55 -5.97 -5.48
CA LYS A 384 -16.70 -7.04 -4.96
C LYS A 384 -15.58 -6.52 -4.03
N ASP A 385 -14.86 -5.50 -4.48
CA ASP A 385 -13.67 -4.98 -3.80
C ASP A 385 -13.89 -3.59 -3.17
N PHE A 386 -15.13 -3.08 -3.21
CA PHE A 386 -15.43 -1.72 -2.80
C PHE A 386 -16.86 -1.54 -2.29
N ASN A 387 -17.03 -0.68 -1.29
CA ASN A 387 -18.31 -0.31 -0.73
C ASN A 387 -18.40 1.22 -0.62
N LEU A 388 -19.50 1.80 -1.10
CA LEU A 388 -19.84 3.20 -0.98
C LEU A 388 -21.10 3.36 -0.15
N ARG A 389 -21.11 4.30 0.78
CA ARG A 389 -22.31 4.70 1.53
C ARG A 389 -22.46 6.22 1.51
N SER A 390 -23.70 6.69 1.42
CA SER A 390 -24.03 8.12 1.30
C SER A 390 -23.36 8.77 0.08
N ALA A 391 -23.60 8.21 -1.10
CA ALA A 391 -23.09 8.75 -2.36
C ALA A 391 -24.05 9.83 -2.88
N ASN A 392 -23.52 11.03 -3.14
CA ASN A 392 -24.24 12.19 -3.64
C ASN A 392 -23.52 12.74 -4.88
N GLY A 393 -24.24 12.98 -5.96
CA GLY A 393 -23.65 13.48 -7.21
C GLY A 393 -24.51 14.55 -7.88
N ALA A 394 -23.87 15.37 -8.69
CA ALA A 394 -24.51 16.28 -9.63
C ALA A 394 -23.91 15.97 -11.01
N LEU A 395 -24.74 15.42 -11.89
CA LEU A 395 -24.36 14.87 -13.19
C LEU A 395 -25.13 15.60 -14.27
N ASP A 396 -24.54 15.79 -15.43
CA ASP A 396 -25.22 16.09 -16.69
C ASP A 396 -25.18 14.81 -17.51
N VAL A 397 -26.34 14.41 -18.00
CA VAL A 397 -26.53 13.20 -18.80
C VAL A 397 -26.90 13.61 -20.21
N ASP A 398 -26.29 12.98 -21.21
CA ASP A 398 -26.65 13.03 -22.63
C ASP A 398 -26.66 11.58 -23.17
N ILE A 399 -27.85 11.06 -23.44
CA ILE A 399 -28.07 9.72 -23.98
C ILE A 399 -28.73 9.87 -25.35
N VAL A 400 -28.08 9.37 -26.39
CA VAL A 400 -28.60 9.35 -27.75
C VAL A 400 -28.63 7.92 -28.25
N ARG A 401 -29.77 7.46 -28.73
CA ARG A 401 -29.95 6.17 -29.39
C ARG A 401 -30.51 6.43 -30.78
N ASP A 402 -29.70 6.20 -31.81
CA ASP A 402 -30.10 6.28 -33.22
C ASP A 402 -29.27 5.26 -34.02
N ALA A 403 -29.76 4.03 -34.12
CA ALA A 403 -29.03 2.80 -34.51
C ALA A 403 -27.82 2.42 -33.62
N VAL A 404 -27.14 3.41 -33.03
CA VAL A 404 -26.03 3.32 -32.09
C VAL A 404 -26.46 4.00 -30.78
N THR A 405 -26.10 3.40 -29.64
CA THR A 405 -26.34 4.00 -28.33
C THR A 405 -25.07 4.73 -27.87
N ARG A 406 -25.16 6.05 -27.72
CA ARG A 406 -24.13 6.90 -27.12
C ARG A 406 -24.61 7.38 -25.75
N ILE A 407 -23.78 7.21 -24.74
CA ILE A 407 -24.01 7.67 -23.37
C ILE A 407 -22.84 8.57 -23.00
N ASP A 408 -23.10 9.83 -22.69
CA ASP A 408 -22.14 10.75 -22.08
C ASP A 408 -22.69 11.22 -20.73
N VAL A 409 -21.96 10.96 -19.67
CA VAL A 409 -22.30 11.37 -18.31
C VAL A 409 -21.10 12.11 -17.73
N GLN A 410 -21.30 13.36 -17.36
CA GLN A 410 -20.25 14.19 -16.78
C GLN A 410 -20.72 14.88 -15.51
N GLY A 411 -19.84 15.13 -14.54
CA GLY A 411 -20.27 15.84 -13.33
C GLY A 411 -19.35 15.62 -12.14
N ALA A 412 -19.90 15.75 -10.94
CA ALA A 412 -19.20 15.57 -9.68
C ALA A 412 -19.89 14.50 -8.81
N LEU A 413 -19.10 13.79 -8.01
CA LEU A 413 -19.56 12.80 -7.05
C LEU A 413 -18.83 13.00 -5.72
N LYS A 414 -19.57 12.97 -4.62
CA LYS A 414 -19.05 12.93 -3.26
C LYS A 414 -19.61 11.72 -2.55
N VAL A 415 -18.76 10.99 -1.84
CA VAL A 415 -19.16 9.87 -1.00
C VAL A 415 -18.61 10.12 0.39
N ASP A 416 -19.48 10.09 1.39
CA ASP A 416 -19.07 10.35 2.78
C ASP A 416 -18.31 9.16 3.38
N HIS A 417 -18.69 7.93 3.00
CA HIS A 417 -18.07 6.70 3.52
C HIS A 417 -17.79 5.71 2.38
N ALA A 418 -16.54 5.60 1.98
CA ALA A 418 -16.03 4.62 1.03
C ALA A 418 -15.09 3.62 1.73
N ALA A 419 -15.08 2.36 1.27
CA ALA A 419 -14.26 1.31 1.86
C ALA A 419 -13.77 0.34 0.79
N VAL A 420 -12.47 0.04 0.79
CA VAL A 420 -11.87 -1.05 0.01
C VAL A 420 -11.98 -2.34 0.81
N THR A 421 -12.69 -3.33 0.28
CA THR A 421 -13.01 -4.57 1.01
C THR A 421 -11.99 -5.69 0.79
N SER A 422 -11.10 -5.55 -0.19
CA SER A 422 -10.13 -6.59 -0.58
C SER A 422 -9.08 -6.93 0.49
N MET A 423 -8.78 -6.00 1.40
CA MET A 423 -7.82 -6.22 2.50
C MET A 423 -8.44 -6.78 3.79
N GLY A 424 -9.77 -6.85 3.86
CA GLY A 424 -10.49 -7.24 5.08
C GLY A 424 -10.42 -6.20 6.19
N ALA A 425 -11.11 -6.48 7.30
CA ALA A 425 -11.05 -5.65 8.50
C ALA A 425 -9.73 -5.87 9.27
N PRO A 426 -9.32 -4.91 10.11
CA PRO A 426 -8.23 -5.13 11.06
C PRO A 426 -8.51 -6.34 11.97
N THR A 427 -7.49 -7.14 12.21
CA THR A 427 -7.50 -8.35 13.04
C THR A 427 -6.50 -8.20 14.18
N ALA A 428 -6.60 -9.04 15.22
CA ALA A 428 -5.68 -8.98 16.36
C ALA A 428 -4.23 -9.35 15.99
N ASP A 429 -4.05 -10.12 14.90
CA ASP A 429 -2.76 -10.56 14.40
C ASP A 429 -2.11 -9.53 13.45
N ASP A 430 -2.80 -8.43 13.13
CA ASP A 430 -2.23 -7.38 12.29
C ASP A 430 -1.18 -6.57 13.05
N LEU A 431 -0.04 -6.32 12.40
CA LEU A 431 0.91 -5.31 12.87
C LEU A 431 0.19 -3.96 13.04
N PRO A 432 0.57 -3.13 14.02
CA PRO A 432 -0.09 -1.85 14.28
C PRO A 432 -0.27 -0.97 13.03
N GLU A 433 0.76 -0.89 12.18
CA GLU A 433 0.73 -0.10 10.95
C GLU A 433 -0.21 -0.69 9.89
N MET A 434 -0.28 -2.03 9.79
CA MET A 434 -1.21 -2.72 8.90
C MET A 434 -2.65 -2.57 9.37
N ALA A 435 -2.90 -2.64 10.68
CA ALA A 435 -4.21 -2.39 11.25
C ALA A 435 -4.69 -0.96 10.96
N GLU A 436 -3.80 0.03 11.08
CA GLU A 436 -4.09 1.41 10.72
C GLU A 436 -4.33 1.60 9.21
N LEU A 437 -3.53 0.98 8.34
CA LEU A 437 -3.78 0.99 6.89
C LEU A 437 -5.14 0.37 6.52
N LYS A 438 -5.51 -0.76 7.15
CA LYS A 438 -6.82 -1.38 6.96
C LYS A 438 -7.96 -0.50 7.48
N ARG A 439 -7.77 0.25 8.57
CA ARG A 439 -8.74 1.26 9.03
C ARG A 439 -8.85 2.40 8.03
N ALA A 440 -7.74 2.90 7.50
CA ALA A 440 -7.71 3.98 6.53
C ALA A 440 -8.45 3.63 5.23
N LEU A 441 -8.27 2.39 4.77
CA LEU A 441 -8.96 1.85 3.59
C LEU A 441 -10.38 1.36 3.89
N GLY A 442 -10.73 1.14 5.16
CA GLY A 442 -12.04 0.65 5.59
C GLY A 442 -13.10 1.73 5.76
N ASP A 443 -12.71 3.01 5.89
CA ASP A 443 -13.63 4.15 5.88
C ASP A 443 -12.92 5.46 5.49
N PHE A 444 -13.25 6.00 4.32
CA PHE A 444 -12.72 7.27 3.82
C PHE A 444 -13.75 8.08 3.05
N ALA A 445 -13.66 9.41 3.13
CA ALA A 445 -14.46 10.30 2.30
C ALA A 445 -13.86 10.41 0.90
N LEU A 446 -14.66 10.16 -0.14
CA LEU A 446 -14.25 10.25 -1.54
C LEU A 446 -14.85 11.51 -2.18
N ASN A 447 -14.02 12.35 -2.78
CA ASN A 447 -14.44 13.52 -3.51
C ASN A 447 -13.93 13.46 -4.95
N VAL A 448 -14.87 13.43 -5.90
CA VAL A 448 -14.66 13.35 -7.34
C VAL A 448 -15.23 14.65 -7.94
N PRO A 449 -14.42 15.72 -8.05
CA PRO A 449 -14.93 17.04 -8.42
C PRO A 449 -15.33 17.14 -9.89
N ARG A 450 -14.68 16.36 -10.78
CA ARG A 450 -15.08 16.23 -12.18
C ARG A 450 -14.76 14.83 -12.69
N ILE A 451 -15.77 14.14 -13.21
CA ILE A 451 -15.70 12.83 -13.87
C ILE A 451 -16.45 12.92 -15.20
N ARG A 452 -15.99 12.18 -16.22
CA ARG A 452 -16.75 11.97 -17.45
C ARG A 452 -16.66 10.50 -17.86
N LEU A 453 -17.82 9.91 -18.06
CA LEU A 453 -18.04 8.57 -18.57
C LEU A 453 -18.65 8.71 -19.96
N ALA A 454 -17.95 8.22 -20.98
CA ALA A 454 -18.45 8.16 -22.35
C ALA A 454 -18.51 6.70 -22.78
N SER A 455 -19.65 6.25 -23.30
CA SER A 455 -19.83 4.90 -23.84
C SER A 455 -20.50 4.98 -25.20
N ASP A 456 -19.98 4.23 -26.16
CA ASP A 456 -20.58 4.03 -27.48
C ASP A 456 -20.30 2.59 -27.96
N ASN A 457 -20.52 2.31 -29.25
CA ASN A 457 -20.20 1.01 -29.83
C ASN A 457 -18.68 0.74 -29.92
N ALA A 458 -17.83 1.77 -29.89
CA ALA A 458 -16.38 1.64 -29.94
C ALA A 458 -15.79 1.28 -28.57
N GLY A 459 -16.50 1.61 -27.49
CA GLY A 459 -16.24 1.09 -26.16
C GLY A 459 -16.59 2.06 -25.02
N LEU A 460 -15.87 1.93 -23.90
CA LEU A 460 -16.11 2.70 -22.68
C LEU A 460 -14.88 3.52 -22.33
N GLU A 461 -15.04 4.81 -22.15
CA GLU A 461 -14.02 5.74 -21.68
C GLU A 461 -14.43 6.38 -20.36
N LEU A 462 -13.53 6.36 -19.38
CA LEU A 462 -13.65 7.05 -18.11
C LEU A 462 -12.47 8.01 -17.95
N SER A 463 -12.76 9.30 -17.88
CA SER A 463 -11.76 10.35 -17.72
C SER A 463 -11.94 11.13 -16.40
N LEU A 464 -10.81 11.64 -15.89
CA LEU A 464 -10.75 12.49 -14.70
C LEU A 464 -10.20 13.87 -15.09
N PRO A 465 -11.06 14.80 -15.53
CA PRO A 465 -10.59 16.15 -15.88
C PRO A 465 -10.09 16.95 -14.67
N GLN A 466 -10.44 16.52 -13.46
CA GLN A 466 -9.89 17.04 -12.21
C GLN A 466 -9.53 15.89 -11.27
N PRO A 467 -8.51 16.06 -10.40
CA PRO A 467 -8.07 14.98 -9.54
C PRO A 467 -9.09 14.59 -8.47
N ILE A 468 -9.19 13.30 -8.23
CA ILE A 468 -9.97 12.70 -7.14
C ILE A 468 -9.16 12.78 -5.86
N THR A 469 -9.82 13.04 -4.74
CA THR A 469 -9.22 12.98 -3.40
C THR A 469 -9.98 11.97 -2.54
N ALA A 470 -9.27 11.07 -1.87
CA ALA A 470 -9.78 10.18 -0.83
C ALA A 470 -9.12 10.54 0.51
N ARG A 471 -9.93 10.79 1.54
CA ARG A 471 -9.47 11.19 2.87
C ARG A 471 -9.93 10.17 3.93
N PRO A 472 -9.02 9.31 4.41
CA PRO A 472 -9.32 8.39 5.49
C PRO A 472 -9.77 9.09 6.77
N ALA A 473 -10.63 8.43 7.55
CA ALA A 473 -11.08 8.95 8.84
C ALA A 473 -9.94 9.08 9.87
N ASN A 474 -8.88 8.27 9.74
CA ASN A 474 -7.70 8.28 10.60
C ASN A 474 -6.54 9.17 10.09
N GLY A 475 -6.76 9.94 9.02
CA GLY A 475 -5.83 10.96 8.51
C GLY A 475 -5.17 10.63 7.16
N GLY A 476 -4.37 11.56 6.66
CA GLY A 476 -3.75 11.46 5.32
C GLY A 476 -4.71 11.81 4.18
N GLU A 477 -4.19 11.82 2.96
CA GLU A 477 -4.96 12.05 1.73
C GLU A 477 -4.33 11.26 0.57
N VAL A 478 -5.15 10.52 -0.17
CA VAL A 478 -4.78 9.98 -1.49
C VAL A 478 -5.36 10.87 -2.57
N ARG A 479 -4.52 11.33 -3.48
CA ARG A 479 -4.91 12.05 -4.70
C ARG A 479 -4.63 11.18 -5.93
N LEU A 480 -5.64 11.04 -6.77
CA LEU A 480 -5.60 10.29 -8.03
C LEU A 480 -5.91 11.24 -9.19
N GLU A 481 -5.07 11.26 -10.21
CA GLU A 481 -5.29 12.07 -11.41
C GLU A 481 -4.99 11.30 -12.68
N ALA A 482 -5.68 11.61 -13.78
CA ALA A 482 -5.40 11.00 -15.07
C ALA A 482 -4.03 11.46 -15.60
N HIS A 483 -3.27 10.56 -16.24
CA HIS A 483 -1.95 10.87 -16.78
C HIS A 483 -1.90 10.68 -18.30
N ARG A 484 -1.92 11.77 -19.07
CA ARG A 484 -1.87 11.82 -20.56
C ARG A 484 -3.02 11.14 -21.32
N LYS A 485 -3.67 10.14 -20.73
CA LYS A 485 -4.77 9.34 -21.29
C LYS A 485 -5.90 9.22 -20.25
N PRO A 486 -7.10 8.77 -20.65
CA PRO A 486 -8.19 8.49 -19.72
C PRO A 486 -7.78 7.52 -18.60
N LEU A 487 -8.47 7.60 -17.46
CA LEU A 487 -8.27 6.68 -16.34
C LEU A 487 -8.54 5.24 -16.76
N PHE A 488 -9.52 5.05 -17.64
CA PHE A 488 -9.83 3.78 -18.29
C PHE A 488 -10.38 4.05 -19.70
N ALA A 489 -9.94 3.24 -20.66
CA ALA A 489 -10.54 3.14 -21.97
C ALA A 489 -10.51 1.66 -22.41
N SER A 490 -11.63 1.14 -22.89
CA SER A 490 -11.71 -0.13 -23.61
C SER A 490 -12.09 0.13 -25.06
N GLY A 491 -11.32 -0.43 -26.00
CA GLY A 491 -11.71 -0.48 -27.42
C GLY A 491 -12.43 -1.79 -27.74
N GLU A 492 -12.99 -1.89 -28.94
CA GLU A 492 -13.67 -3.09 -29.44
C GLU A 492 -12.78 -4.34 -29.31
N GLY A 493 -13.15 -5.28 -28.42
CA GLY A 493 -12.40 -6.52 -28.17
C GLY A 493 -11.13 -6.40 -27.32
N ALA A 494 -10.78 -5.21 -26.81
CA ALA A 494 -9.64 -5.02 -25.90
C ALA A 494 -10.10 -5.11 -24.43
N ASN A 495 -9.28 -5.72 -23.56
CA ASN A 495 -9.58 -5.85 -22.12
C ASN A 495 -9.70 -4.48 -21.41
N GLY A 496 -9.20 -3.40 -22.02
CA GLY A 496 -9.20 -2.05 -21.46
C GLY A 496 -8.01 -1.74 -20.55
N GLY A 497 -7.71 -0.44 -20.40
CA GLY A 497 -6.60 0.05 -19.60
C GLY A 497 -6.56 1.57 -19.57
N GLY A 498 -5.61 2.15 -18.84
CA GLY A 498 -5.49 3.60 -18.73
C GLY A 498 -4.21 4.04 -18.07
N ALA A 499 -4.14 5.32 -17.73
CA ALA A 499 -2.97 5.89 -17.08
C ALA A 499 -3.35 6.88 -15.98
N LEU A 500 -2.64 6.81 -14.85
CA LEU A 500 -2.91 7.65 -13.69
C LEU A 500 -1.61 8.04 -12.96
N SER A 501 -1.69 9.11 -12.18
CA SER A 501 -0.72 9.42 -11.13
C SER A 501 -1.40 9.29 -9.78
N LEU A 502 -0.66 8.78 -8.79
CA LEU A 502 -1.09 8.62 -7.42
C LEU A 502 -0.13 9.38 -6.51
N THR A 503 -0.68 10.25 -5.66
CA THR A 503 0.06 10.87 -4.56
C THR A 503 -0.67 10.55 -3.26
N SER A 504 0.07 10.21 -2.23
CA SER A 504 -0.43 9.86 -0.90
C SER A 504 0.35 10.63 0.14
N THR A 505 -0.34 11.32 1.05
CA THR A 505 0.27 12.02 2.19
C THR A 505 0.14 11.17 3.45
N ARG A 506 1.19 11.14 4.28
CA ARG A 506 1.23 10.29 5.49
C ARG A 506 0.09 10.63 6.46
N GLY A 507 -0.58 9.62 7.00
CA GLY A 507 -1.53 9.76 8.11
C GLY A 507 -2.29 8.46 8.41
N GLY A 508 -2.49 8.13 9.70
CA GLY A 508 -3.29 6.97 10.11
C GLY A 508 -2.89 5.64 9.44
N GLY A 509 -1.59 5.37 9.26
CA GLY A 509 -1.11 4.16 8.57
C GLY A 509 -1.09 4.24 7.04
N LEU A 510 -1.60 5.32 6.44
CA LEU A 510 -1.41 5.61 5.01
C LEU A 510 0.05 6.01 4.75
N PRO A 511 0.77 5.34 3.83
CA PRO A 511 2.15 5.68 3.52
C PRO A 511 2.25 6.98 2.71
N GLU A 512 3.38 7.67 2.83
CA GLU A 512 3.70 8.75 1.90
C GLU A 512 4.14 8.12 0.58
N ALA A 513 3.50 8.48 -0.54
CA ALA A 513 3.84 7.88 -1.82
C ALA A 513 3.60 8.83 -2.98
N ARG A 514 4.44 8.73 -4.00
CA ARG A 514 4.27 9.44 -5.27
C ARG A 514 4.63 8.50 -6.41
N PHE A 515 3.64 8.10 -7.18
CA PHE A 515 3.78 7.30 -8.38
C PHE A 515 3.22 8.07 -9.56
N GLU A 516 4.05 8.31 -10.58
CA GLU A 516 3.68 9.09 -11.75
C GLU A 516 3.61 8.21 -12.99
N GLY A 517 2.63 8.48 -13.85
CA GLY A 517 2.52 7.78 -15.13
C GLY A 517 2.32 6.27 -14.97
N ILE A 518 1.54 5.86 -13.97
CA ILE A 518 1.13 4.46 -13.80
C ILE A 518 0.30 4.08 -15.03
N GLU A 519 0.85 3.24 -15.89
CA GLU A 519 0.13 2.67 -17.03
C GLU A 519 -0.38 1.29 -16.65
N TRP A 520 -1.69 1.10 -16.70
CA TRP A 520 -2.33 -0.16 -16.31
C TRP A 520 -3.24 -0.72 -17.39
N ARG A 521 -3.38 -2.04 -17.42
CA ARG A 521 -4.24 -2.78 -18.34
C ARG A 521 -4.90 -3.95 -17.65
N LEU A 522 -6.13 -4.28 -18.04
CA LEU A 522 -6.79 -5.51 -17.62
C LEU A 522 -6.25 -6.71 -18.42
N THR A 523 -6.20 -7.85 -17.76
CA THR A 523 -5.85 -9.15 -18.35
C THR A 523 -7.00 -10.13 -18.16
N ARG A 524 -6.97 -11.29 -18.84
CA ARG A 524 -8.04 -12.29 -18.79
C ARG A 524 -8.34 -12.81 -17.36
N GLY A 525 -7.46 -12.56 -16.38
CA GLY A 525 -7.63 -12.99 -14.99
C GLY A 525 -7.13 -12.00 -13.93
N GLY A 526 -6.98 -10.71 -14.27
CA GLY A 526 -6.52 -9.66 -13.35
C GLY A 526 -6.06 -8.39 -14.06
N PHE A 527 -4.89 -7.87 -13.71
CA PHE A 527 -4.34 -6.63 -14.27
C PHE A 527 -2.80 -6.68 -14.37
N ALA A 528 -2.23 -5.77 -15.15
CA ALA A 528 -0.81 -5.44 -15.11
C ALA A 528 -0.65 -3.93 -15.11
N ALA A 529 0.23 -3.40 -14.26
CA ALA A 529 0.48 -1.98 -14.10
C ALA A 529 1.99 -1.72 -14.02
N ARG A 530 2.50 -0.85 -14.89
CA ARG A 530 3.86 -0.32 -14.75
C ARG A 530 3.83 0.85 -13.79
N LEU A 531 4.67 0.79 -12.77
CA LEU A 531 4.75 1.78 -11.71
C LEU A 531 6.15 2.40 -11.74
N LYS A 532 6.22 3.72 -11.59
CA LYS A 532 7.47 4.45 -11.32
C LYS A 532 7.20 5.48 -10.24
N GLY A 533 7.95 5.42 -9.15
CA GLY A 533 7.70 6.32 -8.03
C GLY A 533 8.58 6.08 -6.83
N GLN A 534 8.23 6.78 -5.76
CA GLN A 534 8.87 6.66 -4.46
C GLN A 534 7.81 6.55 -3.37
N ALA A 535 8.16 5.86 -2.29
CA ALA A 535 7.31 5.75 -1.12
C ALA A 535 8.13 5.77 0.17
N GLY A 536 7.51 6.32 1.21
CA GLY A 536 7.99 6.35 2.58
C GLY A 536 6.94 5.74 3.51
N LEU A 537 7.35 4.78 4.35
CA LEU A 537 6.45 4.12 5.29
C LEU A 537 7.18 3.61 6.54
N ASP A 538 6.39 3.23 7.54
CA ASP A 538 6.82 2.46 8.69
C ASP A 538 6.17 1.08 8.62
N PHE A 539 6.89 0.01 8.96
CA PHE A 539 6.34 -1.34 8.92
C PHE A 539 7.03 -2.28 9.93
N GLY A 540 6.28 -2.75 10.93
CA GLY A 540 6.82 -3.61 11.98
C GLY A 540 7.96 -2.90 12.74
N PRO A 541 9.13 -3.55 12.95
CA PRO A 541 10.26 -2.90 13.62
C PRO A 541 10.97 -1.85 12.73
N ALA A 542 10.74 -1.83 11.41
CA ALA A 542 11.42 -0.89 10.53
C ALA A 542 10.71 0.47 10.49
N ARG A 543 11.47 1.53 10.79
CA ARG A 543 11.05 2.94 10.83
C ARG A 543 11.76 3.74 9.76
N ASP A 544 11.05 4.73 9.21
CA ASP A 544 11.54 5.62 8.16
C ASP A 544 12.06 4.85 6.94
N ILE A 545 11.29 3.85 6.51
CA ILE A 545 11.57 3.13 5.26
C ILE A 545 11.31 4.11 4.13
N ALA A 546 12.30 4.32 3.26
CA ALA A 546 12.13 5.07 2.03
C ALA A 546 12.76 4.32 0.86
N PHE A 547 12.04 4.26 -0.25
CA PHE A 547 12.53 3.62 -1.46
C PHE A 547 12.01 4.32 -2.72
N SER A 548 12.75 4.19 -3.81
CA SER A 548 12.29 4.55 -5.14
C SER A 548 12.37 3.35 -6.07
N THR A 549 11.34 3.15 -6.89
CA THR A 549 11.19 1.92 -7.64
C THR A 549 10.55 2.14 -9.00
N GLN A 550 10.93 1.30 -9.95
CA GLN A 550 10.32 1.19 -11.26
C GLN A 550 10.14 -0.29 -11.57
N GLY A 551 8.96 -0.70 -12.02
CA GLY A 551 8.69 -2.11 -12.31
C GLY A 551 7.25 -2.39 -12.71
N GLU A 552 6.92 -3.67 -12.84
CA GLU A 552 5.59 -4.15 -13.16
C GLU A 552 4.93 -4.81 -11.94
N LEU A 553 3.77 -4.29 -11.55
CA LEU A 553 2.83 -4.94 -10.63
C LEU A 553 1.78 -5.67 -11.45
N ALA A 554 1.69 -6.98 -11.31
CA ALA A 554 0.73 -7.81 -12.04
C ALA A 554 -0.10 -8.68 -11.10
N SER A 555 -1.37 -8.88 -11.44
CA SER A 555 -2.28 -9.82 -10.80
C SER A 555 -2.82 -10.78 -11.83
N SER A 556 -2.70 -12.08 -11.58
CA SER A 556 -3.23 -13.14 -12.44
C SER A 556 -3.75 -14.29 -11.59
N GLY A 557 -5.05 -14.58 -11.68
CA GLY A 557 -5.67 -15.70 -10.93
C GLY A 557 -5.56 -15.53 -9.41
N GLY A 558 -5.55 -14.29 -8.91
CA GLY A 558 -5.43 -13.96 -7.49
C GLY A 558 -3.98 -13.98 -6.94
N ARG A 559 -2.98 -14.27 -7.77
CA ARG A 559 -1.56 -14.09 -7.44
C ARG A 559 -1.09 -12.70 -7.85
N LEU A 560 -0.66 -11.89 -6.89
CA LEU A 560 -0.05 -10.58 -7.09
C LEU A 560 1.47 -10.73 -7.14
N THR A 561 2.13 -10.11 -8.11
CA THR A 561 3.59 -10.11 -8.24
C THR A 561 4.10 -8.71 -8.54
N TYR A 562 5.21 -8.34 -7.92
CA TYR A 562 5.97 -7.14 -8.26
C TYR A 562 7.35 -7.53 -8.77
N THR A 563 7.69 -7.08 -9.97
CA THR A 563 9.00 -7.29 -10.59
C THR A 563 9.63 -5.92 -10.85
N ALA A 564 10.76 -5.65 -10.20
CA ALA A 564 11.50 -4.42 -10.38
C ALA A 564 12.30 -4.47 -11.70
N ASP A 565 12.38 -3.34 -12.41
CA ASP A 565 13.16 -3.20 -13.65
C ASP A 565 14.67 -3.10 -13.35
N ASP A 566 15.04 -2.53 -12.20
CA ASP A 566 16.42 -2.30 -11.76
C ASP A 566 16.53 -2.37 -10.22
N CYS A 567 17.73 -2.23 -9.68
CA CYS A 567 18.01 -2.15 -8.26
C CYS A 567 17.30 -0.96 -7.59
N ILE A 568 16.56 -1.26 -6.52
CA ILE A 568 15.79 -0.31 -5.72
C ILE A 568 16.69 0.26 -4.63
N PRO A 569 17.04 1.56 -4.64
CA PRO A 569 17.66 2.18 -3.47
C PRO A 569 16.67 2.16 -2.31
N LEU A 570 17.13 1.66 -1.17
CA LEU A 570 16.35 1.50 0.05
C LEU A 570 17.12 2.14 1.21
N THR A 571 16.42 2.92 2.02
CA THR A 571 16.91 3.39 3.32
C THR A 571 15.91 3.02 4.40
N VAL A 572 16.40 2.65 5.57
CA VAL A 572 15.62 2.46 6.80
C VAL A 572 16.32 3.23 7.90
N GLY A 573 15.66 4.24 8.47
CA GLY A 573 16.25 5.09 9.50
C GLY A 573 16.64 4.29 10.74
N LYS A 574 15.72 3.42 11.19
CA LYS A 574 15.91 2.58 12.38
C LYS A 574 15.19 1.25 12.24
N LEU A 575 15.85 0.16 12.59
CA LEU A 575 15.24 -1.12 12.93
C LEU A 575 15.11 -1.17 14.46
N ASP A 576 13.90 -0.91 14.94
CA ASP A 576 13.58 -0.73 16.35
C ASP A 576 13.47 -2.09 17.06
N LEU A 577 14.54 -2.45 17.75
CA LEU A 577 14.69 -3.69 18.52
C LEU A 577 14.91 -3.40 20.01
N GLY A 578 14.41 -2.25 20.49
CA GLY A 578 14.67 -1.76 21.85
C GLY A 578 16.12 -1.29 22.00
N GLU A 579 16.81 -1.74 23.05
CA GLU A 579 18.22 -1.39 23.30
C GLU A 579 19.17 -1.92 22.21
N ASN A 580 18.76 -2.95 21.46
CA ASN A 580 19.55 -3.59 20.40
C ASN A 580 19.23 -3.04 19.00
N SER A 581 18.81 -1.78 18.91
CA SER A 581 18.39 -1.17 17.65
C SER A 581 19.54 -1.03 16.64
N VAL A 582 19.22 -1.19 15.36
CA VAL A 582 20.14 -0.96 14.24
C VAL A 582 19.70 0.28 13.49
N GLU A 583 20.62 1.17 13.17
CA GLU A 583 20.33 2.50 12.62
C GLU A 583 21.03 2.74 11.28
N ALA A 584 20.55 3.76 10.56
CA ALA A 584 21.14 4.27 9.31
C ALA A 584 21.34 3.17 8.25
N ILE A 585 20.36 2.27 8.11
CA ILE A 585 20.40 1.19 7.14
C ILE A 585 20.19 1.80 5.75
N SER A 586 21.10 1.51 4.82
CA SER A 586 21.01 1.96 3.43
C SER A 586 21.57 0.91 2.51
N GLY A 587 21.13 0.89 1.25
CA GLY A 587 21.65 -0.02 0.24
C GLY A 587 20.74 -0.15 -0.96
N ARG A 588 20.99 -1.18 -1.76
CA ARG A 588 20.21 -1.47 -2.96
C ARG A 588 19.61 -2.88 -2.91
N VAL A 589 18.33 -2.97 -3.23
CA VAL A 589 17.59 -4.23 -3.34
C VAL A 589 17.37 -4.52 -4.83
N CYS A 590 18.13 -5.47 -5.36
CA CYS A 590 18.18 -5.79 -6.78
C CYS A 590 17.27 -6.98 -7.14
N PRO A 591 16.61 -6.95 -8.32
CA PRO A 591 15.83 -8.07 -8.81
C PRO A 591 16.72 -9.30 -9.10
N GLY A 592 16.16 -10.49 -8.90
CA GLY A 592 16.72 -11.77 -9.32
C GLY A 592 15.91 -12.38 -10.46
N ASP A 593 15.99 -13.71 -10.63
CA ASP A 593 15.22 -14.46 -11.64
C ASP A 593 13.73 -14.60 -11.29
N GLU A 594 13.38 -14.35 -10.03
CA GLU A 594 12.01 -14.39 -9.53
C GLU A 594 11.47 -12.98 -9.25
N PRO A 595 10.13 -12.79 -9.27
CA PRO A 595 9.52 -11.53 -8.84
C PRO A 595 9.98 -11.15 -7.44
N LEU A 596 10.36 -9.87 -7.28
CA LEU A 596 10.83 -9.30 -6.02
C LEU A 596 9.84 -9.57 -4.89
N ILE A 597 8.54 -9.39 -5.15
CA ILE A 597 7.46 -9.73 -4.23
C ILE A 597 6.45 -10.61 -4.97
N ALA A 598 5.95 -11.64 -4.29
CA ALA A 598 4.77 -12.38 -4.74
C ALA A 598 3.83 -12.63 -3.56
N ALA A 599 2.53 -12.43 -3.74
CA ALA A 599 1.51 -12.66 -2.72
C ALA A 599 0.32 -13.43 -3.28
N GLN A 600 -0.18 -14.41 -2.54
CA GLN A 600 -1.34 -15.21 -2.89
C GLN A 600 -1.96 -15.84 -1.63
N GLY A 601 -3.27 -15.76 -1.48
CA GLY A 601 -4.00 -16.47 -0.41
C GLY A 601 -3.56 -16.10 1.02
N GLY A 602 -3.14 -14.85 1.25
CA GLY A 602 -2.67 -14.38 2.56
C GLY A 602 -1.21 -14.74 2.89
N ALA A 603 -0.52 -15.46 2.01
CA ALA A 603 0.93 -15.65 2.08
C ALA A 603 1.65 -14.72 1.10
N TRP A 604 2.82 -14.24 1.49
CA TRP A 604 3.68 -13.43 0.63
C TRP A 604 5.13 -13.88 0.77
N ARG A 605 5.91 -13.62 -0.27
CA ARG A 605 7.34 -13.87 -0.30
C ARG A 605 8.06 -12.69 -0.93
N ALA A 606 9.24 -12.36 -0.42
CA ALA A 606 10.17 -11.43 -1.03
C ALA A 606 11.48 -12.14 -1.35
N ARG A 607 12.03 -11.92 -2.54
CA ARG A 607 13.30 -12.47 -3.00
C ARG A 607 14.11 -11.34 -3.63
N ALA A 608 15.32 -11.12 -3.16
CA ALA A 608 16.16 -10.03 -3.65
C ALA A 608 17.65 -10.36 -3.55
N ARG A 609 18.45 -9.69 -4.38
CA ARG A 609 19.89 -9.55 -4.15
C ARG A 609 20.14 -8.23 -3.43
N LEU A 610 20.99 -8.25 -2.42
CA LEU A 610 21.42 -7.08 -1.67
C LEU A 610 22.75 -6.60 -2.25
N ALA A 611 22.90 -5.29 -2.43
CA ALA A 611 24.14 -4.66 -2.87
C ALA A 611 24.39 -3.37 -2.10
N ASP A 612 25.66 -3.12 -1.76
CA ASP A 612 26.13 -1.93 -1.05
C ASP A 612 25.35 -1.63 0.24
N VAL A 613 24.95 -2.68 0.99
CA VAL A 613 24.23 -2.49 2.23
C VAL A 613 25.18 -1.97 3.30
N ALA A 614 24.76 -0.93 4.01
CA ALA A 614 25.44 -0.38 5.17
C ALA A 614 24.44 -0.21 6.31
N ALA A 615 24.92 -0.39 7.54
CA ALA A 615 24.14 -0.25 8.77
C ALA A 615 25.05 0.05 9.96
N THR A 616 24.52 0.69 10.99
CA THR A 616 25.23 0.90 12.26
C THR A 616 24.50 0.18 13.37
N ALA A 617 25.22 -0.54 14.22
CA ALA A 617 24.70 -1.19 15.42
C ALA A 617 25.35 -0.54 16.65
N PRO A 618 24.77 0.56 17.18
CA PRO A 618 25.37 1.32 18.28
C PRO A 618 25.63 0.48 19.54
N PHE A 619 24.74 -0.47 19.84
CA PHE A 619 24.86 -1.37 21.01
C PHE A 619 26.07 -2.32 20.96
N LEU A 620 26.65 -2.53 19.77
CA LEU A 620 27.90 -3.29 19.60
C LEU A 620 29.10 -2.37 19.40
N GLU A 621 28.88 -1.06 19.29
CA GLU A 621 29.84 -0.10 18.75
C GLU A 621 30.38 -0.57 17.40
N MET A 622 29.51 -1.08 16.51
CA MET A 622 29.92 -1.60 15.21
C MET A 622 29.23 -0.89 14.04
N ARG A 623 29.95 -0.77 12.93
CA ARG A 623 29.44 -0.36 11.63
C ARG A 623 29.68 -1.46 10.60
N PHE A 624 28.64 -1.73 9.80
CA PHE A 624 28.69 -2.64 8.68
C PHE A 624 28.60 -1.86 7.37
N SER A 625 29.41 -2.20 6.39
CA SER A 625 29.41 -1.56 5.06
C SER A 625 29.73 -2.55 3.95
N GLU A 626 29.47 -2.17 2.70
CA GLU A 626 29.73 -3.02 1.51
C GLU A 626 29.09 -4.42 1.59
N ALA A 627 27.97 -4.55 2.30
CA ALA A 627 27.30 -5.82 2.43
C ALA A 627 26.57 -6.18 1.13
N GLU A 628 26.89 -7.36 0.59
CA GLU A 628 26.33 -7.93 -0.62
C GLU A 628 25.83 -9.35 -0.33
N GLY A 629 24.75 -9.77 -0.99
CA GLY A 629 24.20 -11.09 -0.74
C GLY A 629 22.84 -11.35 -1.37
N SER A 630 22.15 -12.36 -0.85
CA SER A 630 20.76 -12.69 -1.21
C SER A 630 19.86 -12.66 0.02
N LEU A 631 18.66 -12.12 -0.15
CA LEU A 631 17.61 -12.05 0.86
C LEU A 631 16.38 -12.83 0.39
N ALA A 632 15.91 -13.74 1.23
CA ALA A 632 14.64 -14.43 1.08
C ALA A 632 13.80 -14.22 2.34
N VAL A 633 12.60 -13.67 2.17
CA VAL A 633 11.62 -13.47 3.23
C VAL A 633 10.33 -14.17 2.85
N ASP A 634 9.72 -14.92 3.76
CA ASP A 634 8.42 -15.54 3.58
C ASP A 634 7.53 -15.17 4.76
N GLY A 635 6.32 -14.68 4.48
CA GLY A 635 5.35 -14.27 5.48
C GLY A 635 3.99 -14.89 5.23
N ALA A 636 3.34 -15.33 6.31
CA ALA A 636 1.97 -15.83 6.30
C ALA A 636 1.32 -15.55 7.67
N ALA A 637 0.04 -15.88 7.82
CA ALA A 637 -0.67 -15.73 9.11
C ALA A 637 0.04 -16.42 10.30
N LYS A 638 0.83 -17.46 10.04
CA LYS A 638 1.60 -18.20 11.05
C LYS A 638 2.91 -17.52 11.49
N GLY A 639 3.32 -16.44 10.83
CA GLY A 639 4.56 -15.71 11.14
C GLY A 639 5.45 -15.43 9.94
N LEU A 640 6.65 -14.93 10.24
CA LEU A 640 7.70 -14.51 9.32
C LEU A 640 8.90 -15.47 9.39
N SER A 641 9.46 -15.84 8.23
CA SER A 641 10.78 -16.46 8.15
C SER A 641 11.68 -15.67 7.19
N MET A 642 12.97 -15.60 7.51
CA MET A 642 13.96 -14.89 6.70
C MET A 642 15.22 -15.73 6.55
N ARG A 643 15.87 -15.62 5.40
CA ARG A 643 17.23 -16.10 5.15
C ARG A 643 18.00 -15.02 4.39
N ALA A 644 19.12 -14.60 4.94
CA ALA A 644 20.05 -13.65 4.34
C ALA A 644 21.42 -14.31 4.22
N ALA A 645 21.85 -14.61 3.00
CA ALA A 645 23.20 -15.11 2.73
C ALA A 645 24.08 -13.94 2.31
N ILE A 646 25.07 -13.60 3.12
CA ILE A 646 25.99 -12.48 2.92
C ILE A 646 27.27 -13.02 2.30
N SER A 647 27.52 -12.66 1.03
CA SER A 647 28.71 -13.09 0.29
C SER A 647 29.94 -12.23 0.62
N LYS A 648 29.72 -10.99 1.01
CA LYS A 648 30.74 -10.00 1.38
C LYS A 648 30.10 -8.98 2.31
N ALA A 649 30.79 -8.55 3.35
CA ALA A 649 30.47 -7.37 4.16
C ALA A 649 31.74 -6.94 4.90
N GLN A 650 31.91 -5.65 5.16
CA GLN A 650 32.96 -5.14 6.03
C GLN A 650 32.35 -4.80 7.40
N ALA A 651 32.94 -5.32 8.47
CA ALA A 651 32.60 -5.01 9.85
C ALA A 651 33.74 -4.18 10.47
N SER A 652 33.38 -2.99 10.96
CA SER A 652 34.32 -2.03 11.54
C SER A 652 33.89 -1.68 12.95
N ASP A 653 34.85 -1.60 13.86
CA ASP A 653 34.63 -1.07 15.20
C ASP A 653 34.55 0.46 15.16
N VAL A 654 33.62 1.03 15.91
CA VAL A 654 33.46 2.49 16.06
C VAL A 654 33.72 2.98 17.48
N ALA A 655 34.21 2.11 18.38
CA ALA A 655 34.75 2.51 19.67
C ALA A 655 35.99 3.43 19.52
N ASP A 656 36.26 4.25 20.54
CA ASP A 656 37.45 5.11 20.60
C ASP A 656 38.27 4.82 21.88
N PRO A 657 39.46 4.21 21.78
CA PRO A 657 40.09 3.72 20.55
C PRO A 657 39.42 2.45 20.00
N ALA A 658 39.56 2.20 18.70
CA ALA A 658 39.02 0.99 18.07
C ALA A 658 39.68 -0.28 18.64
N ARG A 659 38.88 -1.29 18.99
CA ARG A 659 39.33 -2.58 19.53
C ARG A 659 39.90 -3.49 18.45
N PHE A 660 39.40 -3.42 17.23
CA PHE A 660 39.90 -4.17 16.08
C PHE A 660 39.85 -3.35 14.78
N LEU A 661 40.74 -3.65 13.85
CA LEU A 661 40.75 -3.05 12.51
C LEU A 661 39.70 -3.74 11.60
N PRO A 662 39.16 -3.06 10.57
CA PRO A 662 38.06 -3.57 9.77
C PRO A 662 38.25 -5.01 9.27
N LEU A 663 37.24 -5.86 9.49
CA LEU A 663 37.22 -7.27 9.10
C LEU A 663 36.25 -7.50 7.95
N GLN A 664 36.58 -8.40 7.04
CA GLN A 664 35.64 -8.92 6.03
C GLN A 664 34.85 -10.08 6.62
N ALA A 665 33.53 -10.03 6.51
CA ALA A 665 32.60 -11.03 6.99
C ALA A 665 31.85 -11.69 5.82
N LYS A 666 31.70 -13.01 5.90
CA LYS A 666 30.91 -13.82 4.96
C LYS A 666 30.13 -14.88 5.75
N GLY A 667 28.86 -15.09 5.43
CA GLY A 667 28.03 -15.99 6.23
C GLY A 667 26.55 -15.97 5.90
N GLU A 668 25.75 -16.49 6.82
CA GLU A 668 24.30 -16.55 6.69
C GLU A 668 23.60 -16.16 8.00
N ALA A 669 22.50 -15.42 7.88
CA ALA A 669 21.57 -15.14 8.95
C ALA A 669 20.18 -15.69 8.60
N GLN A 670 19.50 -16.26 9.58
CA GLN A 670 18.21 -16.91 9.44
C GLN A 670 17.27 -16.49 10.58
N LEU A 671 15.99 -16.31 10.27
CA LEU A 671 14.89 -16.13 11.21
C LEU A 671 13.86 -17.22 10.94
N ALA A 672 13.52 -18.00 11.97
CA ALA A 672 12.41 -18.95 11.94
C ALA A 672 11.80 -19.06 13.33
N ASP A 673 10.46 -19.04 13.42
CA ASP A 673 9.72 -19.17 14.68
C ASP A 673 10.17 -18.17 15.77
N GLU A 674 10.45 -16.92 15.37
CA GLU A 674 10.99 -15.83 16.21
C GLU A 674 12.41 -16.06 16.77
N VAL A 675 13.10 -17.10 16.28
CA VAL A 675 14.49 -17.37 16.61
C VAL A 675 15.40 -16.89 15.48
N TRP A 676 16.30 -15.98 15.82
CA TRP A 676 17.39 -15.51 14.98
C TRP A 676 18.62 -16.39 15.18
N THR A 677 19.23 -16.85 14.09
CA THR A 677 20.54 -17.51 14.10
C THR A 677 21.41 -16.92 13.01
N ALA A 678 22.68 -16.66 13.28
CA ALA A 678 23.63 -16.23 12.26
C ALA A 678 25.00 -16.86 12.47
N GLY A 679 25.74 -17.06 11.39
CA GLY A 679 27.11 -17.55 11.42
C GLY A 679 27.94 -16.83 10.38
N PHE A 680 29.00 -16.14 10.80
CA PHE A 680 29.87 -15.32 9.96
C PHE A 680 31.33 -15.71 10.15
N ASP A 681 31.99 -16.08 9.06
CA ASP A 681 33.43 -16.25 8.99
C ASP A 681 34.08 -14.89 8.72
N LEU A 682 35.11 -14.58 9.49
CA LEU A 682 35.82 -13.30 9.52
C LEU A 682 37.21 -13.46 8.92
N SER A 683 37.63 -12.51 8.11
CA SER A 683 38.94 -12.49 7.46
C SER A 683 39.50 -11.08 7.37
N ARG A 684 40.82 -10.99 7.24
CA ARG A 684 41.54 -9.72 7.04
C ARG A 684 42.82 -9.97 6.25
N LEU A 685 43.10 -9.10 5.27
CA LEU A 685 44.25 -9.23 4.36
C LEU A 685 44.33 -10.64 3.72
N ASP A 686 43.16 -11.20 3.36
CA ASP A 686 43.00 -12.56 2.83
C ASP A 686 43.36 -13.71 3.80
N TYR A 687 43.64 -13.41 5.09
CA TYR A 687 43.80 -14.41 6.15
C TYR A 687 42.49 -14.64 6.91
N GLU A 688 42.18 -15.89 7.23
CA GLU A 688 41.07 -16.25 8.11
C GLU A 688 41.41 -15.87 9.56
N VAL A 689 40.51 -15.13 10.20
CA VAL A 689 40.68 -14.64 11.59
C VAL A 689 39.87 -15.51 12.55
N GLY A 690 38.65 -15.87 12.19
CA GLY A 690 37.78 -16.67 13.03
C GLY A 690 36.33 -16.66 12.58
N ARG A 691 35.43 -17.08 13.46
CA ARG A 691 34.00 -17.20 13.21
C ARG A 691 33.19 -16.65 14.38
N ILE A 692 32.06 -16.03 14.07
CA ILE A 692 31.05 -15.62 15.04
C ILE A 692 29.76 -16.37 14.76
N ASP A 693 29.24 -17.09 15.75
CA ASP A 693 27.92 -17.71 15.71
C ASP A 693 27.00 -17.03 16.73
N LEU A 694 25.86 -16.53 16.25
CA LEU A 694 24.86 -15.79 17.02
C LEU A 694 23.55 -16.58 17.07
N ARG A 695 22.90 -16.59 18.24
CA ARG A 695 21.53 -17.08 18.41
C ARG A 695 20.75 -16.15 19.33
N HIS A 696 19.55 -15.74 18.93
CA HIS A 696 18.65 -14.94 19.74
C HIS A 696 17.21 -15.46 19.65
N ASP A 697 16.58 -15.67 20.79
CA ASP A 697 15.17 -16.04 20.90
C ASP A 697 14.35 -14.78 21.22
N GLY A 698 13.55 -14.33 20.24
CA GLY A 698 12.75 -13.12 20.36
C GLY A 698 11.64 -13.19 21.40
N ARG A 699 11.15 -14.39 21.75
CA ARG A 699 10.08 -14.59 22.75
C ARG A 699 10.62 -14.48 24.16
N LEU A 700 11.81 -15.05 24.39
CA LEU A 700 12.50 -15.00 25.66
C LEU A 700 13.29 -13.70 25.84
N GLN A 701 13.47 -12.91 24.78
CA GLN A 701 14.36 -11.75 24.73
C GLN A 701 15.77 -12.09 25.23
N ALA A 702 16.24 -13.30 24.90
CA ALA A 702 17.51 -13.84 25.38
C ALA A 702 18.31 -14.43 24.21
N GLY A 703 19.62 -14.37 24.30
CA GLY A 703 20.49 -14.85 23.24
C GLY A 703 21.95 -14.90 23.65
N GLY A 704 22.79 -15.25 22.69
CA GLY A 704 24.23 -15.22 22.85
C GLY A 704 24.97 -15.21 21.52
N ALA A 705 26.23 -14.79 21.57
CA ALA A 705 27.17 -14.83 20.47
C ALA A 705 28.44 -15.54 20.93
N ALA A 706 28.89 -16.54 20.18
CA ALA A 706 30.15 -17.24 20.39
C ALA A 706 31.16 -16.77 19.34
N ILE A 707 32.35 -16.41 19.79
CA ILE A 707 33.49 -15.99 18.98
C ILE A 707 34.52 -17.12 19.04
N SER A 708 34.98 -17.60 17.88
CA SER A 708 36.00 -18.65 17.80
C SER A 708 37.07 -18.24 16.80
N ALA A 709 38.29 -18.03 17.29
CA ALA A 709 39.48 -17.71 16.50
C ALA A 709 40.64 -18.65 16.93
N PRO A 710 40.55 -19.96 16.63
CA PRO A 710 41.46 -20.95 17.24
C PRO A 710 42.87 -20.95 16.65
N ASN A 711 43.06 -20.44 15.42
CA ASN A 711 44.28 -20.61 14.64
C ASN A 711 44.81 -19.28 14.07
N LEU A 712 45.12 -18.31 14.92
CA LEU A 712 45.81 -17.10 14.48
C LEU A 712 47.31 -17.41 14.37
N ILE A 713 47.84 -17.48 13.16
CA ILE A 713 49.25 -17.78 12.88
C ILE A 713 49.93 -16.49 12.40
N PHE A 714 51.00 -16.10 13.08
CA PHE A 714 51.78 -14.91 12.78
C PHE A 714 53.15 -15.29 12.21
N THR A 715 53.58 -14.60 11.15
CA THR A 715 54.88 -14.79 10.48
C THR A 715 55.40 -13.45 9.96
N GLU A 716 56.70 -13.25 9.81
CA GLU A 716 57.33 -11.98 9.40
C GLU A 716 56.69 -11.30 8.16
N HIS A 717 56.18 -12.07 7.20
CA HIS A 717 55.53 -11.56 5.97
C HIS A 717 54.04 -11.93 5.86
N GLY A 718 53.46 -12.43 6.95
CA GLY A 718 52.05 -12.83 7.01
C GLY A 718 51.22 -11.88 7.86
N LEU A 719 50.09 -12.38 8.37
CA LEU A 719 49.27 -11.67 9.34
C LEU A 719 50.12 -11.26 10.55
N GLN A 720 49.94 -10.04 11.05
CA GLN A 720 50.54 -9.55 12.30
C GLN A 720 49.46 -9.17 13.32
N PRO A 721 49.74 -9.18 14.64
CA PRO A 721 48.76 -8.82 15.65
C PRO A 721 48.22 -7.38 15.52
N ASP A 722 49.07 -6.43 15.10
CA ASP A 722 48.71 -5.03 14.85
C ASP A 722 47.84 -4.87 13.59
N ASP A 723 47.83 -5.84 12.68
CA ASP A 723 46.81 -5.92 11.64
C ASP A 723 45.44 -6.22 12.23
N LEU A 724 45.31 -6.90 13.37
CA LEU A 724 44.02 -7.27 13.94
C LEU A 724 43.50 -6.20 14.90
N SER A 725 44.36 -5.68 15.78
CA SER A 725 43.97 -4.71 16.82
C SER A 725 45.01 -3.60 16.96
N PRO A 726 44.61 -2.33 16.91
CA PRO A 726 45.55 -1.24 17.15
C PRO A 726 46.00 -1.17 18.61
N LEU A 727 45.26 -1.82 19.54
CA LEU A 727 45.57 -1.82 20.98
C LEU A 727 46.87 -2.56 21.31
N VAL A 728 47.35 -3.43 20.41
CA VAL A 728 48.59 -4.20 20.62
C VAL A 728 49.83 -3.51 20.06
N ALA A 729 49.67 -2.53 19.17
CA ALA A 729 50.76 -1.98 18.36
C ALA A 729 51.88 -1.34 19.19
N ASP A 730 51.55 -0.72 20.32
CA ASP A 730 52.54 -0.08 21.20
C ASP A 730 53.33 -1.08 22.05
N TYR A 731 52.81 -2.29 22.27
CA TYR A 731 53.36 -3.27 23.20
C TYR A 731 53.99 -4.49 22.52
N VAL A 732 53.46 -4.88 21.36
CA VAL A 732 53.87 -6.05 20.58
C VAL A 732 54.33 -5.56 19.21
N LYS A 733 55.65 -5.41 19.03
CA LYS A 733 56.22 -4.89 17.79
C LYS A 733 56.54 -6.02 16.82
N SER A 734 56.21 -5.77 15.56
CA SER A 734 56.51 -6.61 14.42
C SER A 734 58.03 -6.67 14.13
N PRO A 735 58.54 -7.78 13.57
CA PRO A 735 57.79 -8.99 13.23
C PRO A 735 57.45 -9.86 14.45
N VAL A 736 56.24 -10.41 14.43
CA VAL A 736 55.73 -11.40 15.38
C VAL A 736 55.67 -12.75 14.68
N GLU A 737 56.20 -13.78 15.34
CA GLU A 737 56.17 -15.16 14.88
C GLU A 737 55.53 -16.07 15.93
N GLY A 738 54.69 -17.00 15.51
CA GLY A 738 54.05 -17.96 16.41
C GLY A 738 52.54 -18.03 16.22
N SER A 739 51.82 -18.34 17.30
CA SER A 739 50.36 -18.50 17.22
C SER A 739 49.62 -17.99 18.45
N ALA A 740 48.37 -17.62 18.24
CA ALA A 740 47.40 -17.36 19.30
C ALA A 740 46.04 -17.97 18.94
N GLY A 741 45.24 -18.23 19.97
CA GLY A 741 43.86 -18.66 19.82
C GLY A 741 42.96 -17.90 20.79
N PHE A 742 41.78 -17.51 20.35
CA PHE A 742 40.79 -16.84 21.19
C PHE A 742 39.43 -17.52 21.10
N GLU A 743 38.80 -17.77 22.24
CA GLU A 743 37.41 -18.18 22.35
C GLU A 743 36.68 -17.17 23.22
N GLY A 744 35.53 -16.66 22.76
CA GLY A 744 34.73 -15.68 23.49
C GLY A 744 33.25 -16.03 23.46
N ARG A 745 32.51 -15.57 24.47
CA ARG A 745 31.05 -15.67 24.51
C ARG A 745 30.44 -14.40 25.11
N PHE A 746 29.39 -13.92 24.47
CA PHE A 746 28.44 -12.95 25.00
C PHE A 746 27.11 -13.65 25.22
N ASP A 747 26.48 -13.41 26.36
CA ASP A 747 25.13 -13.88 26.68
C ASP A 747 24.30 -12.67 27.12
N TRP A 748 23.05 -12.58 26.67
CA TRP A 748 22.17 -11.48 27.04
C TRP A 748 20.75 -11.95 27.33
N THR A 749 20.07 -11.17 28.16
CA THR A 749 18.66 -11.29 28.52
C THR A 749 18.01 -9.90 28.49
N ALA A 750 16.70 -9.83 28.76
CA ALA A 750 16.01 -8.54 28.92
C ALA A 750 16.55 -7.67 30.08
N GLU A 751 17.32 -8.25 31.02
CA GLU A 751 17.84 -7.56 32.21
C GLU A 751 19.28 -7.04 32.03
N GLY A 752 20.01 -7.52 31.02
CA GLY A 752 21.40 -7.14 30.76
C GLY A 752 22.20 -8.20 30.01
N ALA A 753 23.51 -7.93 29.85
CA ALA A 753 24.45 -8.79 29.14
C ALA A 753 25.69 -9.14 30.00
N THR A 754 26.23 -10.33 29.78
CA THR A 754 27.49 -10.81 30.35
C THR A 754 28.41 -11.29 29.23
N SER A 755 29.71 -11.31 29.50
CA SER A 755 30.70 -11.78 28.52
C SER A 755 31.84 -12.52 29.21
N SER A 756 32.49 -13.43 28.49
CA SER A 756 33.65 -14.17 28.96
C SER A 756 34.52 -14.57 27.77
N GLY A 757 35.79 -14.88 28.02
CA GLY A 757 36.68 -15.34 26.96
C GLY A 757 37.95 -15.98 27.46
N VAL A 758 38.70 -16.55 26.53
CA VAL A 758 39.94 -17.26 26.78
C VAL A 758 40.90 -16.97 25.64
N LEU A 759 42.01 -16.31 25.96
CA LEU A 759 43.16 -16.20 25.06
C LEU A 759 44.16 -17.29 25.41
N THR A 760 44.55 -18.09 24.42
CA THR A 760 45.60 -19.10 24.53
C THR A 760 46.75 -18.69 23.62
N VAL A 761 47.95 -18.62 24.18
CA VAL A 761 49.19 -18.35 23.45
C VAL A 761 50.08 -19.58 23.62
N PRO A 762 50.14 -20.47 22.61
CA PRO A 762 50.99 -21.66 22.69
C PRO A 762 52.48 -21.34 22.64
N ASP A 763 52.85 -20.41 21.76
CA ASP A 763 54.22 -19.96 21.51
C ASP A 763 54.16 -18.66 20.69
N LEU A 764 54.80 -17.60 21.18
CA LEU A 764 54.84 -16.30 20.51
C LEU A 764 56.17 -15.58 20.75
N ASP A 765 56.80 -15.18 19.64
CA ASP A 765 58.04 -14.44 19.57
C ASP A 765 57.75 -13.03 19.05
N PHE A 766 58.19 -12.00 19.76
CA PHE A 766 57.95 -10.60 19.37
C PHE A 766 58.94 -9.66 20.03
N THR A 767 58.98 -8.41 19.57
CA THR A 767 59.78 -7.36 20.22
C THR A 767 58.89 -6.51 21.13
N SER A 768 59.16 -6.53 22.43
CA SER A 768 58.51 -5.65 23.42
C SER A 768 59.31 -4.36 23.63
N PRO A 769 58.75 -3.31 24.27
CA PRO A 769 59.53 -2.16 24.72
C PRO A 769 60.73 -2.52 25.60
N ALA A 770 60.69 -3.66 26.31
CA ALA A 770 61.77 -4.12 27.18
C ALA A 770 62.83 -4.99 26.47
N GLY A 771 62.60 -5.42 25.22
CA GLY A 771 63.49 -6.32 24.46
C GLY A 771 62.74 -7.42 23.70
N LYS A 772 63.48 -8.27 22.96
CA LYS A 772 62.91 -9.40 22.19
C LYS A 772 62.47 -10.51 23.14
N VAL A 773 61.19 -10.85 23.12
CA VAL A 773 60.58 -11.94 23.88
C VAL A 773 60.54 -13.18 22.98
N GLN A 774 61.01 -14.32 23.47
CA GLN A 774 60.98 -15.60 22.78
C GLN A 774 60.28 -16.65 23.62
N GLY A 775 59.40 -17.43 22.97
CA GLY A 775 58.66 -18.52 23.53
C GLY A 775 57.63 -18.09 24.57
N LEU A 776 56.89 -17.00 24.33
CA LEU A 776 55.80 -16.59 25.23
C LEU A 776 54.68 -17.64 25.20
N LYS A 777 54.30 -18.13 26.37
CA LYS A 777 53.23 -19.12 26.56
C LYS A 777 52.29 -18.69 27.67
N GLY A 778 51.01 -18.96 27.50
CA GLY A 778 50.04 -18.78 28.57
C GLY A 778 48.58 -18.93 28.15
N ARG A 779 47.73 -18.91 29.16
CA ARG A 779 46.27 -18.93 29.02
C ARG A 779 45.70 -17.83 29.91
N VAL A 780 44.97 -16.91 29.30
CA VAL A 780 44.35 -15.76 29.97
C VAL A 780 42.85 -15.91 29.87
N GLU A 781 42.20 -16.03 31.01
CA GLU A 781 40.75 -16.14 31.13
C GLU A 781 40.14 -14.78 31.47
N PHE A 782 39.19 -14.35 30.64
CA PHE A 782 38.43 -13.13 30.78
C PHE A 782 37.06 -13.42 31.40
N THR A 783 36.75 -12.74 32.51
CA THR A 783 35.43 -12.77 33.17
C THR A 783 34.49 -11.70 32.63
N SER A 784 35.01 -10.75 31.84
CA SER A 784 34.27 -9.78 31.05
C SER A 784 35.12 -9.32 29.86
N LEU A 785 34.49 -9.12 28.70
CA LEU A 785 35.08 -8.55 27.49
C LEU A 785 34.73 -7.06 27.30
N THR A 786 33.67 -6.58 27.95
CA THR A 786 33.19 -5.19 27.90
C THR A 786 32.63 -4.75 29.26
N PRO A 787 33.44 -4.12 30.14
CA PRO A 787 34.86 -3.79 29.99
C PRO A 787 35.75 -5.04 30.11
N LEU A 788 37.01 -4.94 29.69
CA LEU A 788 37.95 -6.06 29.64
C LEU A 788 38.48 -6.38 31.06
N ILE A 789 38.09 -7.54 31.61
CA ILE A 789 38.45 -7.98 32.96
C ILE A 789 38.91 -9.44 32.90
N THR A 790 40.04 -9.76 33.54
CA THR A 790 40.52 -11.14 33.66
C THR A 790 40.10 -11.78 34.98
N ALA A 791 40.11 -13.12 35.04
CA ALA A 791 40.19 -13.80 36.32
C ALA A 791 41.49 -13.37 37.06
N PRO A 792 41.53 -13.42 38.40
CA PRO A 792 42.75 -13.11 39.15
C PRO A 792 43.85 -14.16 38.90
N ASP A 793 45.10 -13.81 39.24
CA ASP A 793 46.26 -14.71 39.23
C ASP A 793 46.56 -15.45 37.91
N GLN A 794 46.32 -14.79 36.77
CA GLN A 794 46.65 -15.30 35.43
C GLN A 794 48.16 -15.42 35.26
N LYS A 795 48.62 -16.48 34.57
CA LYS A 795 50.05 -16.78 34.42
C LYS A 795 50.52 -16.70 32.98
N LEU A 796 51.60 -15.96 32.76
CA LEU A 796 52.35 -15.93 31.51
C LEU A 796 53.79 -16.36 31.77
N THR A 797 54.37 -17.11 30.83
CA THR A 797 55.77 -17.55 30.90
C THR A 797 56.47 -17.24 29.59
N ALA A 798 57.75 -16.91 29.60
CA ALA A 798 58.56 -16.81 28.38
C ALA A 798 59.91 -17.51 28.59
N ASP A 799 60.38 -18.20 27.54
CA ASP A 799 61.62 -18.97 27.60
C ASP A 799 62.84 -18.03 27.71
N ARG A 800 62.82 -16.91 26.99
CA ARG A 800 63.90 -15.90 27.02
C ARG A 800 63.38 -14.49 26.71
N VAL A 801 63.94 -13.50 27.39
CA VAL A 801 63.86 -12.09 27.00
C VAL A 801 65.27 -11.60 26.68
N GLN A 802 65.55 -11.35 25.41
CA GLN A 802 66.84 -10.84 24.97
C GLN A 802 66.94 -9.35 25.31
N THR A 803 67.75 -9.07 26.33
CA THR A 803 68.24 -7.73 26.67
C THR A 803 69.77 -7.76 26.63
N VAL A 804 70.45 -6.68 27.03
CA VAL A 804 71.92 -6.64 27.14
C VAL A 804 72.46 -7.80 27.98
N THR A 805 71.72 -8.21 29.03
CA THR A 805 71.95 -9.47 29.74
C THR A 805 70.83 -10.45 29.37
N PRO A 806 71.12 -11.70 28.94
CA PRO A 806 70.08 -12.68 28.65
C PRO A 806 69.25 -12.98 29.90
N LEU A 807 67.94 -12.76 29.80
CA LEU A 807 67.01 -13.06 30.88
C LEU A 807 66.25 -14.33 30.53
N THR A 808 66.21 -15.32 31.42
CA THR A 808 65.57 -16.63 31.17
C THR A 808 64.52 -16.97 32.22
N ASP A 809 63.66 -17.93 31.89
CA ASP A 809 62.61 -18.45 32.78
C ASP A 809 61.69 -17.35 33.34
N PHE A 810 61.26 -16.43 32.46
CA PHE A 810 60.35 -15.36 32.83
C PHE A 810 59.00 -15.96 33.21
N GLN A 811 58.47 -15.55 34.37
CA GLN A 811 57.11 -15.86 34.77
C GLN A 811 56.45 -14.63 35.38
N LEU A 812 55.22 -14.37 34.96
CA LEU A 812 54.41 -13.25 35.41
C LEU A 812 53.06 -13.77 35.88
N THR A 813 52.66 -13.38 37.08
CA THR A 813 51.29 -13.50 37.57
C THR A 813 50.63 -12.14 37.54
N PHE A 814 49.48 -12.02 36.87
CA PHE A 814 48.77 -10.76 36.72
C PHE A 814 47.24 -10.92 36.80
N GLY A 815 46.53 -9.81 36.98
CA GLY A 815 45.09 -9.70 36.82
C GLY A 815 44.75 -8.31 36.28
N LEU A 816 43.72 -8.21 35.45
CA LEU A 816 43.24 -6.97 34.87
C LEU A 816 41.81 -6.70 35.34
N ASP A 817 41.55 -5.53 35.89
CA ASP A 817 40.21 -5.03 36.20
C ASP A 817 39.94 -3.69 35.50
N GLU A 818 38.77 -3.09 35.75
CA GLU A 818 38.35 -1.82 35.12
C GLU A 818 39.29 -0.63 35.41
N LYS A 819 40.05 -0.67 36.50
CA LYS A 819 40.83 0.46 37.01
C LYS A 819 42.33 0.24 36.91
N ALA A 820 42.78 -1.01 37.00
CA ALA A 820 44.19 -1.32 37.11
C ALA A 820 44.59 -2.69 36.53
N LEU A 821 45.82 -2.75 36.01
CA LEU A 821 46.57 -3.98 35.81
C LEU A 821 47.31 -4.31 37.13
N THR A 822 46.86 -5.35 37.82
CA THR A 822 47.51 -5.84 39.03
C THR A 822 48.56 -6.89 38.68
N ILE A 823 49.81 -6.66 39.06
CA ILE A 823 50.87 -7.66 38.98
C ILE A 823 50.94 -8.36 40.34
N GLY A 824 50.56 -9.64 40.39
CA GLY A 824 50.65 -10.46 41.60
C GLY A 824 52.09 -10.92 41.92
N GLY A 825 52.96 -10.87 40.91
CA GLY A 825 54.39 -11.11 41.06
C GLY A 825 55.02 -11.47 39.72
N GLY A 826 56.25 -11.04 39.51
CA GLY A 826 57.05 -11.40 38.33
C GLY A 826 58.40 -11.93 38.79
N ARG A 827 58.92 -12.95 38.10
CA ARG A 827 60.25 -13.50 38.36
C ARG A 827 60.98 -13.74 37.05
N ILE A 828 62.27 -13.48 37.06
CA ILE A 828 63.14 -13.69 35.92
C ILE A 828 64.55 -14.04 36.40
N GLN A 829 65.26 -14.90 35.67
CA GLN A 829 66.66 -15.22 35.97
C GLN A 829 67.58 -14.26 35.22
N ALA A 830 68.56 -13.70 35.94
CA ALA A 830 69.52 -12.73 35.40
C ALA A 830 70.89 -12.94 36.05
N ALA A 831 71.95 -13.03 35.25
CA ALA A 831 73.35 -13.06 35.72
C ALA A 831 73.60 -14.09 36.88
N GLY A 832 73.06 -15.30 36.73
CA GLY A 832 73.18 -16.39 37.71
C GLY A 832 72.34 -16.25 38.99
N GLY A 833 71.58 -15.15 39.13
CA GLY A 833 70.65 -14.88 40.23
C GLY A 833 69.20 -14.77 39.77
N ARG A 834 68.34 -14.23 40.65
CA ARG A 834 66.91 -14.03 40.41
C ARG A 834 66.53 -12.58 40.67
N ILE A 835 65.75 -12.01 39.76
CA ILE A 835 65.10 -10.73 39.95
C ILE A 835 63.59 -11.00 40.03
N SER A 836 62.93 -10.42 41.03
CA SER A 836 61.48 -10.50 41.17
C SER A 836 60.86 -9.15 41.49
N VAL A 837 59.59 -8.97 41.18
CA VAL A 837 58.81 -7.78 41.55
C VAL A 837 57.75 -8.17 42.56
N GLU A 838 57.63 -7.37 43.62
CA GLU A 838 56.54 -7.52 44.59
C GLU A 838 55.18 -7.14 43.99
N PRO A 839 54.07 -7.59 44.61
CA PRO A 839 52.75 -7.24 44.13
C PRO A 839 52.57 -5.73 44.00
N LEU A 840 52.17 -5.27 42.81
CA LEU A 840 51.93 -3.86 42.52
C LEU A 840 50.74 -3.68 41.59
N SER A 841 50.15 -2.48 41.60
CA SER A 841 48.98 -2.15 40.79
C SER A 841 49.31 -0.98 39.87
N LEU A 842 49.14 -1.19 38.56
CA LEU A 842 49.32 -0.15 37.54
C LEU A 842 47.95 0.41 37.17
N PRO A 843 47.66 1.69 37.44
CA PRO A 843 46.40 2.31 37.03
C PRO A 843 46.31 2.37 35.50
N LEU A 844 45.13 2.07 34.97
CA LEU A 844 44.83 2.18 33.54
C LEU A 844 44.53 3.64 33.12
N THR A 845 44.28 4.52 34.09
CA THR A 845 44.06 5.95 33.85
C THR A 845 45.34 6.60 33.31
N PRO A 846 45.34 7.17 32.09
CA PRO A 846 46.51 7.82 31.54
C PRO A 846 46.96 8.98 32.44
N GLY A 847 48.25 9.04 32.73
CA GLY A 847 48.85 10.13 33.50
C GLY A 847 48.96 9.91 35.01
N GLU A 848 48.49 8.76 35.52
CA GLU A 848 48.61 8.42 36.94
C GLU A 848 49.94 7.70 37.23
N GLY A 849 50.64 8.15 38.28
CA GLY A 849 51.91 7.56 38.70
C GLY A 849 51.70 6.25 39.47
N TRP A 850 52.70 5.37 39.43
CA TRP A 850 52.67 4.08 40.12
C TRP A 850 54.04 3.74 40.70
N GLY A 851 54.14 2.68 41.50
CA GLY A 851 55.40 2.28 42.11
C GLY A 851 55.38 0.85 42.61
N GLY A 852 56.55 0.33 42.93
CA GLY A 852 56.72 -1.04 43.38
C GLY A 852 58.09 -1.29 43.98
N VAL A 853 58.38 -2.55 44.29
CA VAL A 853 59.68 -2.96 44.81
C VAL A 853 60.24 -4.08 43.94
N ILE A 854 61.41 -3.83 43.36
CA ILE A 854 62.20 -4.87 42.70
C ILE A 854 63.10 -5.52 43.75
N VAL A 855 63.02 -6.84 43.86
CA VAL A 855 63.86 -7.66 44.73
C VAL A 855 64.91 -8.35 43.88
N VAL A 856 66.17 -8.15 44.24
CA VAL A 856 67.33 -8.75 43.59
C VAL A 856 67.88 -9.82 44.54
N GLU A 857 68.05 -11.04 44.05
CA GLU A 857 68.55 -12.17 44.84
C GLU A 857 69.71 -12.87 44.13
N GLY A 858 70.91 -12.76 44.68
CA GLY A 858 72.06 -13.56 44.26
C GLY A 858 72.59 -13.20 42.87
N VAL A 859 72.44 -11.94 42.43
CA VAL A 859 72.88 -11.49 41.11
C VAL A 859 74.39 -11.23 41.11
N GLN A 860 75.10 -11.79 40.13
CA GLN A 860 76.55 -11.62 39.97
C GLN A 860 76.87 -10.33 39.22
N LEU A 861 77.50 -9.36 39.89
CA LEU A 861 77.86 -8.07 39.29
C LEU A 861 78.90 -8.20 38.16
N ASN A 862 79.79 -9.20 38.24
CA ASN A 862 80.78 -9.45 37.19
C ASN A 862 80.13 -9.79 35.84
N GLU A 863 79.05 -10.57 35.86
CA GLU A 863 78.30 -10.93 34.65
C GLU A 863 77.58 -9.71 34.04
N LEU A 864 77.14 -8.75 34.87
CA LEU A 864 76.59 -7.48 34.40
C LEU A 864 77.67 -6.61 33.74
N LEU A 865 78.89 -6.54 34.30
CA LEU A 865 80.02 -5.79 33.73
C LEU A 865 80.51 -6.38 32.40
N LYS A 866 80.56 -7.72 32.29
CA LYS A 866 80.83 -8.41 31.01
C LYS A 866 79.80 -8.05 29.95
N SER A 867 78.52 -8.00 30.33
CA SER A 867 77.46 -7.60 29.40
C SER A 867 77.54 -6.12 28.98
N ALA A 868 78.16 -5.25 29.80
CA ALA A 868 78.42 -3.84 29.48
C ALA A 868 79.74 -3.60 28.72
N ASN A 869 80.45 -4.67 28.32
CA ASN A 869 81.75 -4.62 27.65
C ASN A 869 82.84 -3.87 28.44
N LEU A 870 82.75 -3.88 29.77
CA LEU A 870 83.71 -3.22 30.68
C LEU A 870 84.74 -4.19 31.26
N GLN A 871 84.76 -5.45 30.81
CA GLN A 871 85.64 -6.49 31.36
C GLN A 871 87.13 -6.16 31.26
N ASP A 872 87.53 -5.33 30.29
CA ASP A 872 88.93 -4.95 30.06
C ASP A 872 89.36 -3.74 30.90
N LYS A 873 88.45 -3.11 31.65
CA LYS A 873 88.69 -1.87 32.42
C LYS A 873 88.50 -2.05 33.93
N ALA A 874 87.53 -2.87 34.34
CA ALA A 874 87.29 -3.19 35.74
C ALA A 874 86.66 -4.58 35.93
N GLU A 875 87.08 -5.28 36.97
CA GLU A 875 86.49 -6.56 37.41
C GLU A 875 85.85 -6.37 38.80
N LEU A 876 84.59 -6.78 38.96
CA LEU A 876 83.87 -6.77 40.23
C LEU A 876 83.18 -8.13 40.45
N ASP A 877 83.91 -9.06 41.05
CA ASP A 877 83.34 -10.32 41.53
C ASP A 877 82.64 -10.08 42.87
N ALA A 878 81.38 -9.66 42.79
CA ALA A 878 80.50 -9.55 43.94
C ALA A 878 79.11 -10.08 43.58
N VAL A 879 78.51 -10.80 44.54
CA VAL A 879 77.12 -11.26 44.43
C VAL A 879 76.29 -10.39 45.34
N VAL A 880 75.23 -9.79 44.81
CA VAL A 880 74.40 -8.87 45.57
C VAL A 880 72.95 -9.33 45.67
N SER A 881 72.35 -9.00 46.81
CA SER A 881 70.91 -9.12 47.05
C SER A 881 70.39 -7.88 47.75
N GLY A 882 69.16 -7.49 47.44
CA GLY A 882 68.54 -6.34 48.09
C GLY A 882 67.23 -5.94 47.45
N ARG A 883 66.76 -4.75 47.83
CA ARG A 883 65.44 -4.24 47.45
C ARG A 883 65.60 -2.85 46.86
N LEU A 884 64.94 -2.63 45.73
CA LEU A 884 64.96 -1.40 44.97
C LEU A 884 63.51 -0.90 44.84
N PRO A 885 63.02 -0.09 45.80
CA PRO A 885 61.74 0.59 45.65
C PRO A 885 61.82 1.62 44.54
N PHE A 886 60.82 1.65 43.68
CA PHE A 886 60.74 2.58 42.57
C PHE A 886 59.37 3.25 42.49
N THR A 887 59.35 4.43 41.89
CA THR A 887 58.15 5.14 41.45
C THR A 887 58.30 5.52 39.98
N TYR A 888 57.17 5.62 39.29
CA TYR A 888 57.06 6.09 37.93
C TYR A 888 56.05 7.22 37.89
N ASP A 889 56.45 8.34 37.30
CA ASP A 889 55.57 9.47 37.00
C ASP A 889 55.69 9.81 35.50
N PRO A 890 54.58 10.07 34.79
CA PRO A 890 54.61 10.35 33.35
C PRO A 890 55.45 11.58 32.95
N LYS A 891 55.65 12.55 33.84
CA LYS A 891 56.46 13.76 33.60
C LYS A 891 57.90 13.58 34.07
N ALA A 892 58.10 12.91 35.21
CA ALA A 892 59.41 12.78 35.85
C ALA A 892 60.15 11.44 35.56
N GLY A 893 59.48 10.49 34.91
CA GLY A 893 60.02 9.18 34.54
C GLY A 893 60.18 8.22 35.73
N TRP A 894 61.03 7.22 35.55
CA TRP A 894 61.36 6.22 36.58
C TRP A 894 62.29 6.81 37.65
N ARG A 895 61.98 6.57 38.92
CA ARG A 895 62.81 6.99 40.06
C ARG A 895 62.96 5.85 41.06
N ILE A 896 64.19 5.51 41.41
CA ILE A 896 64.49 4.61 42.54
C ILE A 896 64.62 5.46 43.80
N VAL A 897 63.93 5.05 44.87
CA VAL A 897 63.92 5.78 46.15
C VAL A 897 64.31 4.83 47.28
N GLY A 898 65.47 5.07 47.88
CA GLY A 898 65.99 4.32 49.02
C GLY A 898 66.35 2.88 48.68
N GLY A 899 66.83 2.60 47.46
CA GLY A 899 67.28 1.26 47.07
C GLY A 899 68.56 0.86 47.79
N VAL A 900 68.64 -0.39 48.26
CA VAL A 900 69.84 -0.92 48.93
C VAL A 900 70.13 -2.33 48.41
N LEU A 901 71.36 -2.56 47.98
CA LEU A 901 71.90 -3.87 47.60
C LEU A 901 73.09 -4.23 48.51
N ASN A 902 73.11 -5.44 49.04
CA ASN A 902 74.16 -5.92 49.93
C ASN A 902 74.90 -7.11 49.31
N GLY A 903 76.21 -7.18 49.51
CA GLY A 903 77.03 -8.34 49.18
C GLY A 903 76.60 -9.54 50.01
N VAL A 904 76.27 -10.66 49.37
CA VAL A 904 75.89 -11.90 50.07
C VAL A 904 77.06 -12.84 50.34
N ARG A 905 78.22 -12.54 49.76
CA ARG A 905 79.49 -13.25 49.98
C ARG A 905 80.67 -12.29 49.81
N PRO A 906 81.85 -12.60 50.39
CA PRO A 906 83.08 -11.87 50.09
C PRO A 906 83.37 -11.84 48.58
N GLY A 907 83.98 -10.76 48.10
CA GLY A 907 84.19 -10.50 46.68
C GLY A 907 85.57 -9.90 46.37
N ARG A 908 85.78 -9.48 45.12
CA ARG A 908 87.01 -8.78 44.69
C ARG A 908 86.65 -7.63 43.74
N LEU A 909 87.32 -6.49 43.92
CA LEU A 909 87.30 -5.37 42.98
C LEU A 909 88.73 -5.18 42.44
N SER A 910 88.85 -5.03 41.12
CA SER A 910 90.08 -4.65 40.44
C SER A 910 89.76 -3.61 39.38
N ILE A 911 90.33 -2.41 39.50
CA ILE A 911 90.22 -1.33 38.50
C ILE A 911 91.59 -1.06 37.90
N GLN A 912 91.66 -1.04 36.57
CA GLN A 912 92.92 -0.75 35.87
C GLN A 912 93.29 0.75 35.93
N PRO A 913 94.58 1.12 36.07
CA PRO A 913 95.02 2.51 36.17
C PRO A 913 94.58 3.41 35.01
N GLU A 914 94.50 2.85 33.80
CA GLU A 914 94.21 3.55 32.55
C GLU A 914 92.80 4.15 32.50
N VAL A 915 91.89 3.70 33.37
CA VAL A 915 90.52 4.22 33.49
C VAL A 915 90.50 5.63 34.10
N PHE A 916 91.53 5.99 34.87
CA PHE A 916 91.58 7.25 35.61
C PHE A 916 92.25 8.40 34.85
N ASP A 917 93.04 8.10 33.81
CA ASP A 917 93.67 9.11 32.96
C ASP A 917 92.63 9.80 32.03
N ASP A 918 91.59 9.08 31.60
CA ASP A 918 90.49 9.62 30.78
C ASP A 918 89.52 10.52 31.58
N LEU A 919 89.42 10.36 32.91
CA LEU A 919 88.53 11.15 33.77
C LEU A 919 89.01 12.59 34.02
N GLY A 920 90.28 12.89 33.71
CA GLY A 920 90.85 14.24 33.83
C GLY A 920 90.42 15.21 32.71
N ALA A 921 89.83 14.72 31.62
CA ALA A 921 89.59 15.52 30.41
C ALA A 921 88.16 16.09 30.27
N GLY A 922 87.21 15.72 31.13
CA GLY A 922 85.79 16.06 30.97
C GLY A 922 85.11 16.61 32.22
N GLY A 923 85.44 17.84 32.64
CA GLY A 923 84.61 18.55 33.64
C GLY A 923 85.29 19.71 34.38
N GLY A 924 84.93 20.95 33.99
CA GLY A 924 84.92 22.13 34.87
C GLY A 924 86.26 22.80 35.16
N ALA A 925 86.51 23.93 34.50
CA ALA A 925 87.65 24.81 34.71
C ALA A 925 87.83 25.24 36.19
N ASN A 926 88.79 24.63 36.89
CA ASN A 926 89.73 25.24 37.85
C ASN A 926 90.62 24.18 38.56
N SER A 927 91.27 23.30 37.79
CA SER A 927 92.34 22.42 38.30
C SER A 927 93.51 22.38 37.31
N ALA A 928 94.04 23.55 36.97
CA ALA A 928 95.37 23.67 36.37
C ALA A 928 96.41 23.72 37.51
N ASP A 929 97.42 22.87 37.39
CA ASP A 929 98.62 22.71 38.23
C ASP A 929 98.44 22.17 39.67
N LEU A 930 98.24 20.85 39.77
CA LEU A 930 98.62 20.06 40.96
C LEU A 930 99.64 18.98 40.55
N PRO A 931 100.83 18.89 41.18
CA PRO A 931 101.79 17.80 40.98
C PRO A 931 101.20 16.45 41.44
N PRO A 932 101.71 15.29 40.95
CA PRO A 932 101.19 13.97 41.32
C PRO A 932 101.17 13.82 42.84
N ASN A 933 99.96 13.76 43.38
CA ASN A 933 99.73 13.63 44.81
C ASN A 933 99.89 12.15 45.20
N THR A 934 100.85 11.84 46.08
CA THR A 934 101.05 10.48 46.62
C THR A 934 99.81 9.86 47.27
N MET A 935 98.86 10.67 47.74
CA MET A 935 97.58 10.18 48.27
C MET A 935 96.62 9.69 47.17
N GLN A 936 96.70 10.24 45.95
CA GLN A 936 95.93 9.76 44.80
C GLN A 936 96.47 8.40 44.33
N ASP A 937 97.80 8.27 44.18
CA ASP A 937 98.45 7.00 43.80
C ASP A 937 98.14 5.85 44.78
N LEU A 938 98.13 6.14 46.09
CA LEU A 938 97.76 5.17 47.11
C LEU A 938 96.27 4.80 47.06
N ALA A 939 95.39 5.74 46.73
CA ALA A 939 93.96 5.48 46.53
C ALA A 939 93.71 4.63 45.27
N TYR A 940 94.46 4.85 44.19
CA TYR A 940 94.38 4.02 42.97
C TYR A 940 94.84 2.58 43.23
N GLN A 941 95.98 2.40 43.91
CA GLN A 941 96.47 1.07 44.30
C GLN A 941 95.46 0.34 45.22
N ALA A 942 94.81 1.06 46.13
CA ALA A 942 93.76 0.51 46.97
C ALA A 942 92.56 -0.05 46.18
N MET A 943 92.29 0.47 44.98
CA MET A 943 91.20 0.01 44.10
C MET A 943 91.64 -1.03 43.06
N GLN A 944 92.95 -1.21 42.85
CA GLN A 944 93.50 -2.12 41.84
C GLN A 944 93.39 -3.60 42.25
N ASP A 945 93.57 -3.91 43.54
CA ASP A 945 93.49 -5.28 44.08
C ASP A 945 92.80 -5.28 45.45
N LEU A 946 91.49 -5.08 45.46
CA LEU A 946 90.70 -4.99 46.69
C LEU A 946 89.94 -6.29 46.97
N ALA A 947 90.28 -6.98 48.06
CA ALA A 947 89.47 -8.06 48.60
C ALA A 947 88.31 -7.49 49.43
N ILE A 948 87.09 -7.69 48.97
CA ILE A 948 85.86 -7.13 49.56
C ILE A 948 85.37 -8.07 50.66
N SER A 949 85.23 -7.52 51.87
CA SER A 949 84.65 -8.23 53.03
C SER A 949 83.16 -7.94 53.17
N ASP A 950 82.78 -6.68 52.97
CA ASP A 950 81.39 -6.19 53.01
C ASP A 950 81.20 -5.18 51.87
N LEU A 951 80.07 -5.30 51.17
CA LEU A 951 79.67 -4.41 50.09
C LEU A 951 78.22 -3.99 50.35
N THR A 952 77.99 -2.69 50.47
CA THR A 952 76.64 -2.11 50.44
C THR A 952 76.58 -1.10 49.31
N ALA A 953 75.51 -1.13 48.50
CA ALA A 953 75.28 -0.16 47.45
C ALA A 953 73.92 0.50 47.65
N GLU A 954 73.92 1.79 47.96
CA GLU A 954 72.71 2.62 47.98
C GLU A 954 72.41 3.12 46.56
N VAL A 955 71.21 2.84 46.07
CA VAL A 955 70.77 3.19 44.72
C VAL A 955 69.61 4.19 44.82
N ASN A 956 69.81 5.39 44.28
CA ASN A 956 68.81 6.45 44.30
C ASN A 956 68.79 7.22 42.98
N SER A 957 67.61 7.62 42.52
CA SER A 957 67.50 8.58 41.42
C SER A 957 67.75 10.00 41.89
N LEU A 958 68.65 10.69 41.20
CA LEU A 958 69.00 12.09 41.37
C LEU A 958 68.16 12.97 40.43
N ASP A 959 68.36 14.29 40.49
CA ASP A 959 67.75 15.23 39.56
C ASP A 959 68.25 15.00 38.13
N GLU A 960 67.47 15.46 37.13
CA GLU A 960 67.69 15.22 35.69
C GLU A 960 67.66 13.73 35.27
N GLY A 961 67.13 12.86 36.14
CA GLY A 961 66.97 11.42 35.89
C GLY A 961 68.29 10.65 35.82
N ARG A 962 69.30 11.13 36.54
CA ARG A 962 70.53 10.38 36.80
C ARG A 962 70.31 9.36 37.92
N LEU A 963 70.97 8.22 37.87
CA LEU A 963 70.99 7.20 38.91
C LEU A 963 72.28 7.33 39.69
N GLY A 964 72.18 7.71 40.96
CA GLY A 964 73.29 7.69 41.90
C GLY A 964 73.41 6.31 42.53
N VAL A 965 74.57 5.68 42.39
CA VAL A 965 74.93 4.48 43.14
C VAL A 965 76.10 4.82 44.04
N ARG A 966 75.85 4.78 45.35
CA ARG A 966 76.87 4.96 46.38
C ARG A 966 77.27 3.60 46.90
N PHE A 967 78.44 3.14 46.50
CA PHE A 967 79.03 1.93 47.05
C PHE A 967 79.79 2.25 48.32
N ARG A 968 79.55 1.47 49.38
CA ARG A 968 80.36 1.41 50.58
C ARG A 968 81.02 0.04 50.61
N ILE A 969 82.32 0.03 50.46
CA ILE A 969 83.13 -1.18 50.33
C ILE A 969 84.09 -1.23 51.50
N ASN A 970 83.93 -2.25 52.35
CA ASN A 970 84.89 -2.56 53.40
C ASN A 970 85.73 -3.76 52.94
N GLY A 971 87.04 -3.60 52.94
CA GLY A 971 87.93 -4.62 52.44
C GLY A 971 89.36 -4.46 52.93
N ARG A 972 90.25 -5.18 52.25
CA ARG A 972 91.70 -5.05 52.43
C ARG A 972 92.41 -5.12 51.09
N HIS A 973 93.53 -4.42 50.99
CA HIS A 973 94.40 -4.53 49.83
C HIS A 973 95.02 -5.93 49.78
N ASP A 974 94.74 -6.68 48.71
CA ASP A 974 95.15 -8.08 48.53
C ASP A 974 95.81 -8.28 47.16
N PRO A 975 97.01 -7.67 46.95
CA PRO A 975 97.75 -7.76 45.70
C PRO A 975 98.30 -9.18 45.50
N PRO A 976 98.51 -9.62 44.23
CA PRO A 976 98.99 -10.97 43.92
C PRO A 976 100.37 -11.30 44.52
N GLU A 977 101.20 -10.28 44.77
CA GLU A 977 102.46 -10.40 45.51
C GLU A 977 102.45 -9.52 46.76
N ARG A 978 102.99 -10.01 47.88
CA ARG A 978 102.90 -9.33 49.18
C ARG A 978 103.80 -8.10 49.26
N GLU A 979 103.21 -6.92 49.39
CA GLU A 979 103.92 -5.63 49.44
C GLU A 979 104.09 -5.09 50.87
N GLN A 980 105.19 -4.38 51.15
CA GLN A 980 105.49 -3.78 52.45
C GLN A 980 106.02 -2.35 52.28
N LEU A 981 105.39 -1.37 52.94
CA LEU A 981 105.87 0.02 52.97
C LEU A 981 107.07 0.16 53.93
N ARG A 982 108.25 0.51 53.40
CA ARG A 982 109.46 0.80 54.20
C ARG A 982 109.82 2.28 54.08
N LEU A 983 109.63 3.03 55.15
CA LEU A 983 110.05 4.43 55.28
C LEU A 983 111.24 4.54 56.22
N THR A 984 112.25 5.32 55.86
CA THR A 984 113.36 5.65 56.78
C THR A 984 112.96 6.80 57.71
N PHE A 985 113.49 6.83 58.94
CA PHE A 985 113.12 7.82 59.96
C PHE A 985 113.37 9.28 59.52
N MET A 986 114.36 9.52 58.66
CA MET A 986 114.63 10.85 58.10
C MET A 986 113.62 11.28 57.02
N GLU A 987 113.03 10.35 56.27
CA GLU A 987 112.01 10.64 55.24
C GLU A 987 110.68 11.09 55.87
N LEU A 988 110.34 10.57 57.06
CA LEU A 988 109.14 10.98 57.82
C LEU A 988 109.25 12.42 58.37
N ILE A 989 110.45 12.83 58.80
CA ILE A 989 110.70 14.15 59.41
C ILE A 989 110.72 15.28 58.36
N ARG A 990 111.26 15.02 57.16
CA ARG A 990 111.39 16.03 56.10
C ARG A 990 110.14 16.22 55.25
N ARG A 991 109.12 15.36 55.41
CA ARG A 991 107.96 15.27 54.51
C ARG A 991 108.32 14.94 53.05
N ASP A 992 109.52 14.41 52.80
CA ASP A 992 109.99 14.02 51.46
C ASP A 992 109.21 12.81 50.88
N PHE A 993 108.46 12.09 51.72
CA PHE A 993 107.60 10.98 51.29
C PHE A 993 106.43 11.43 50.37
N MET A 994 106.11 12.72 50.33
CA MET A 994 105.00 13.28 49.53
C MET A 994 105.30 13.40 48.03
N ASN A 995 106.55 13.13 47.60
CA ASN A 995 107.01 13.27 46.21
C ASN A 995 107.51 11.93 45.59
N LYS A 996 107.21 10.78 46.21
CA LYS A 996 107.71 9.46 45.79
C LYS A 996 106.54 8.48 45.66
N LYS A 997 106.51 7.67 44.61
CA LYS A 997 105.51 6.61 44.44
C LYS A 997 105.64 5.61 45.60
N LEU A 998 104.60 5.53 46.44
CA LEU A 998 104.54 4.62 47.59
C LEU A 998 103.66 3.43 47.22
N ASN A 999 104.11 2.23 47.57
CA ASN A 999 103.35 0.99 47.40
C ASN A 999 102.52 0.72 48.65
N LEU A 1000 101.22 0.47 48.48
CA LEU A 1000 100.30 0.19 49.56
C LEU A 1000 100.59 -1.21 50.16
N PRO A 1001 100.83 -1.37 51.48
CA PRO A 1001 101.08 -2.69 52.07
C PRO A 1001 99.91 -3.65 51.85
N SER A 1002 100.20 -4.93 51.70
CA SER A 1002 99.17 -5.97 51.77
C SER A 1002 98.48 -5.96 53.14
N ASP A 1003 97.22 -6.41 53.18
CA ASP A 1003 96.35 -6.40 54.37
C ASP A 1003 95.99 -4.99 54.88
N THR A 1004 96.28 -3.92 54.14
CA THR A 1004 95.85 -2.56 54.52
C THR A 1004 94.32 -2.49 54.54
N PRO A 1005 93.68 -2.15 55.68
CA PRO A 1005 92.22 -2.04 55.75
C PRO A 1005 91.76 -0.84 54.91
N ILE A 1006 90.74 -1.07 54.08
CA ILE A 1006 90.17 -0.08 53.17
C ILE A 1006 88.69 0.08 53.52
N ASP A 1007 88.29 1.31 53.88
CA ASP A 1007 86.89 1.75 53.92
C ASP A 1007 86.75 2.76 52.77
N LEU A 1008 86.14 2.30 51.68
CA LEU A 1008 85.98 3.07 50.45
C LEU A 1008 84.49 3.39 50.27
N THR A 1009 84.19 4.69 50.14
CA THR A 1009 82.90 5.14 49.63
C THR A 1009 83.09 5.64 48.20
N LEU A 1010 82.47 4.95 47.24
CA LEU A 1010 82.51 5.31 45.83
C LEU A 1010 81.14 5.85 45.42
N ASP A 1011 81.06 7.16 45.23
CA ASP A 1011 79.89 7.82 44.67
C ASP A 1011 79.98 7.80 43.14
N THR A 1012 79.15 6.99 42.50
CA THR A 1012 79.04 6.94 41.04
C THR A 1012 77.70 7.51 40.62
N THR A 1013 77.70 8.33 39.58
CA THR A 1013 76.48 8.85 38.96
C THR A 1013 76.41 8.39 37.52
N TRP A 1014 75.32 7.73 37.17
CA TRP A 1014 75.05 7.18 35.85
C TRP A 1014 73.88 7.96 35.26
N ASN A 1015 73.90 8.31 33.98
CA ASN A 1015 72.73 8.95 33.37
C ASN A 1015 71.67 7.89 33.07
N ALA A 1016 70.76 7.65 34.02
CA ALA A 1016 69.74 6.61 33.91
C ALA A 1016 68.81 6.85 32.72
N ASN A 1017 68.42 8.10 32.47
CA ASN A 1017 67.60 8.46 31.33
C ASN A 1017 68.28 8.15 30.00
N GLN A 1018 69.59 8.36 29.88
CA GLN A 1018 70.37 8.05 28.69
C GLN A 1018 70.60 6.54 28.51
N ILE A 1019 70.89 5.82 29.60
CA ILE A 1019 70.99 4.35 29.57
C ILE A 1019 69.64 3.72 29.18
N VAL A 1020 68.55 4.21 29.75
CA VAL A 1020 67.19 3.75 29.44
C VAL A 1020 66.78 4.17 28.04
N SER A 1021 67.09 5.39 27.58
CA SER A 1021 66.80 5.82 26.20
C SER A 1021 67.60 5.02 25.19
N ASP A 1022 68.90 4.79 25.43
CA ASP A 1022 69.77 4.03 24.55
C ASP A 1022 69.36 2.56 24.53
N LEU A 1023 69.01 1.96 25.69
CA LEU A 1023 68.41 0.62 25.76
C LEU A 1023 67.07 0.54 25.02
N LEU A 1024 66.20 1.56 25.13
CA LEU A 1024 64.90 1.62 24.46
C LEU A 1024 65.02 1.90 22.95
N GLU A 1025 66.04 2.64 22.52
CA GLU A 1025 66.35 2.93 21.12
C GLU A 1025 67.05 1.74 20.47
N TYR A 1026 67.83 0.99 21.24
CA TYR A 1026 68.51 -0.22 20.84
C TYR A 1026 67.57 -1.44 20.77
N ALA A 1027 66.71 -1.62 21.77
CA ALA A 1027 65.60 -2.57 21.73
C ALA A 1027 64.64 -2.28 20.56
N ARG A 1028 64.58 -1.03 20.09
CA ARG A 1028 63.88 -0.62 18.87
C ARG A 1028 64.59 -1.03 17.57
N ARG A 1029 65.92 -1.19 17.56
CA ARG A 1029 66.71 -1.52 16.34
C ARG A 1029 67.06 -3.01 16.20
N GLY A 1030 67.06 -3.77 17.30
CA GLY A 1030 67.20 -5.23 17.25
C GLY A 1030 68.58 -5.80 16.87
N GLU A 1031 69.63 -4.98 16.90
CA GLU A 1031 71.03 -5.34 16.55
C GLU A 1031 71.87 -5.74 17.80
N THR A 1032 73.17 -6.07 17.64
CA THR A 1032 74.19 -6.32 18.70
C THR A 1032 75.06 -5.05 18.96
N PRO A 1033 75.54 -4.76 20.20
CA PRO A 1033 76.01 -3.42 20.53
C PRO A 1033 77.45 -3.21 20.04
N VAL A 1034 77.69 -2.08 19.40
CA VAL A 1034 79.04 -1.50 19.23
C VAL A 1034 79.00 -0.13 19.89
N LEU A 1035 79.65 0.00 21.04
CA LEU A 1035 79.86 1.30 21.70
C LEU A 1035 80.94 2.06 20.90
N THR A 1036 80.53 3.00 20.06
CA THR A 1036 81.46 4.00 19.49
C THR A 1036 81.60 5.14 20.48
N THR A 1037 82.74 5.19 21.17
CA THR A 1037 83.23 6.41 21.80
C THR A 1037 83.89 7.26 20.72
N ASP A 1038 83.19 8.27 20.22
CA ASP A 1038 83.82 9.42 19.55
C ASP A 1038 82.80 10.57 19.51
N GLU A 1039 82.96 11.53 20.42
CA GLU A 1039 82.55 12.91 20.20
C GLU A 1039 83.77 13.68 19.68
N GLN A 1040 83.61 14.34 18.53
CA GLN A 1040 84.44 15.47 18.11
C GLN A 1040 83.52 16.59 17.62
N PRO A 1041 83.97 17.85 17.73
CA PRO A 1041 83.37 18.89 18.59
C PRO A 1041 82.15 19.62 18.02
#